data_AF-A0A7S4JNF3-F1
#
_entry.id   AF-A0A7S4JNF3-F1
#
_cell.length_a   1.000
_cell.length_b   1.000
_cell.length_c   1.000
_cell.angle_alpha   90.00
_cell.angle_beta   90.00
_cell.angle_gamma   90.00
#
_symmetry.space_group_name_H-M   'P 1'
#
loop_
_entity.id
_entity.type
_entity.pdbx_description
1 polymer ?
#
loop_
_entity_poly.entity_id
_entity_poly.type
_entity_poly.pdbx_seq_one_letter_code
_entity_poly.pdbx_strand_id
1 'polypeptide(L)'
;MKIQPNGATNALLGICLNFIASLDLTYGAESNKDADVDSHPGNLLGQCSLFLAPSSISGAGLGVFAGRDFEIGAKIGSPGLGLQFIDPFAIYDEREVIAEYGWNSVAVGGDSESDTVFSFLPGIGTLANFHPTLSNVIPGGLTFEPTLDRRQDSGVGASTSYHNFTFIAKEYISAGHEIFASVGEGWFKYHNENNDNAIPLKEDYDSADKIVQRLAFFRENNPSVEEAQFLDILRRIKKEMINNERLKRIIPESIKQFDDATTRGVARAILKESGIQWLRQHGRCMDNIRPGISTIPGAGRGAFASRFLRVGSAISSSPLVQVMNWHEVFRIENKNEDVSDKQLMLNYCFGHRKSTLLLCPTTSVVLINHSKRSNAKIQWSDITSLENNYRFLDFDELEPKSDDLSEYNSRLSFDFIATEDILPGEEIFLDYGEEWERAWAKHESVWATPKSAAYIPSNVLNSDSSEPILLSNDTKLHHHAYLCRLEPFAREDAIPNIPEEDFRANPQILPHTWNNATQAFYRDNDYLWWWPCDVVDINADGSAFSVRVYKKSPGLKRDVIRRLRNVPRQAIKFVDKQYHSDQHLPNSFRHYIPIPDKIFPLHWKKDYTSSTDVRLGTKNTGADISERNEDNERKKYESDLRKATCGVYVARSNIKNAGKGVYAGVTVPGEGFVLEAEIPVIPVVDIDRDEQWDANDYTWSSSNFQAEYEADSAGSSQILAVNEGMMANFHPGLVNAEISDAIYDPILDRRRDPGAGAFSDYADVSYRSLHELKAGEEVFISYGEHWFQERSYLGKVPLSAHYAEANGVIASLASLQSTDDDALNDREMGQLLEIIKDGVVHNERTRVVLSNLKTAGDIRNILFKNGTAEATTENRSDEWLKTNGYCTDHIYSKASTIKQAGRGAFARRLIPKGETIIPAPLLCTWGRHMFDVPQKSQRGNINRKQLLYNYQLTHPESSVLFFPTNTAITINHSRERENARLRWSNTDRKSMYYLQRPIADLRKVCSRTPGHCSLVYFMICFL
;
A
#
# COMPACT_ATOMS: atom_id res chain seq x y z
N MET A 1 -45.72 70.46 8.14
CA MET A 1 -47.17 70.70 7.91
C MET A 1 -47.45 70.43 6.43
N LYS A 2 -48.66 69.97 6.08
CA LYS A 2 -49.17 69.83 4.69
C LYS A 2 -48.90 71.09 3.82
N ILE A 3 -49.01 70.88 2.49
CA ILE A 3 -49.21 71.84 1.37
C ILE A 3 -47.94 72.16 0.53
N GLN A 4 -48.08 71.98 -0.80
CA GLN A 4 -47.11 72.21 -1.90
C GLN A 4 -46.92 73.72 -2.26
N PRO A 5 -46.31 74.10 -3.42
CA PRO A 5 -44.89 74.17 -3.78
C PRO A 5 -44.48 75.60 -4.24
N ASN A 6 -43.19 75.90 -4.50
CA ASN A 6 -42.70 76.76 -5.60
C ASN A 6 -41.22 77.20 -5.45
N GLY A 7 -40.51 77.23 -6.59
CA GLY A 7 -39.33 78.08 -6.91
C GLY A 7 -37.96 77.47 -6.60
N ALA A 8 -37.19 76.92 -7.55
CA ALA A 8 -36.27 77.65 -8.47
C ALA A 8 -35.29 78.57 -7.70
N THR A 9 -33.95 78.49 -7.77
CA THR A 9 -33.05 78.17 -8.89
C THR A 9 -31.58 78.17 -8.40
N ASN A 10 -30.76 77.32 -9.03
CA ASN A 10 -29.37 77.52 -9.50
C ASN A 10 -28.14 77.70 -8.57
N ALA A 11 -27.09 77.04 -9.08
CA ALA A 11 -25.65 77.34 -9.06
C ALA A 11 -24.84 76.79 -7.86
N LEU A 12 -24.06 75.72 -8.03
CA LEU A 12 -22.77 75.58 -8.76
C LEU A 12 -21.55 75.92 -7.88
N LEU A 13 -20.73 74.87 -7.67
CA LEU A 13 -19.27 74.81 -7.64
C LEU A 13 -18.45 75.44 -6.49
N GLY A 14 -17.47 74.66 -6.02
CA GLY A 14 -16.18 75.17 -5.54
C GLY A 14 -15.74 74.61 -4.18
N ILE A 15 -15.11 73.44 -4.04
CA ILE A 15 -13.68 73.11 -4.31
C ILE A 15 -12.80 73.16 -3.04
N CYS A 16 -12.19 72.00 -2.72
CA CYS A 16 -10.88 71.78 -2.08
C CYS A 16 -10.67 72.14 -0.58
N LEU A 17 -9.80 71.49 0.21
CA LEU A 17 -8.91 70.32 0.10
C LEU A 17 -8.37 70.06 1.54
N ASN A 18 -7.94 68.82 1.77
CA ASN A 18 -6.91 68.38 2.73
C ASN A 18 -7.26 68.13 4.22
N PHE A 19 -7.51 66.84 4.45
CA PHE A 19 -7.25 66.03 5.64
C PHE A 19 -5.76 65.93 5.99
N ILE A 20 -5.38 66.14 7.26
CA ILE A 20 -4.27 65.45 7.93
C ILE A 20 -4.65 65.14 9.39
N ALA A 21 -4.49 63.85 9.72
CA ALA A 21 -4.09 63.21 10.96
C ALA A 21 -4.94 63.27 12.25
N SER A 22 -5.18 62.03 12.72
CA SER A 22 -5.00 61.52 14.09
C SER A 22 -5.85 62.11 15.20
N LEU A 23 -6.71 61.26 15.78
CA LEU A 23 -6.68 61.02 17.23
C LEU A 23 -7.50 59.76 17.57
N ASP A 24 -6.79 58.79 18.14
CA ASP A 24 -7.33 57.77 19.05
C ASP A 24 -8.26 58.41 20.08
N LEU A 25 -9.30 57.67 20.49
CA LEU A 25 -9.73 57.61 21.89
C LEU A 25 -10.69 56.42 22.12
N THR A 26 -10.21 55.52 22.96
CA THR A 26 -10.90 54.45 23.69
C THR A 26 -12.26 54.86 24.27
N TYR A 27 -13.23 53.95 24.25
CA TYR A 27 -14.44 54.06 25.08
C TYR A 27 -14.68 52.78 25.89
N GLY A 28 -14.82 52.99 27.20
CA GLY A 28 -15.15 51.98 28.20
C GLY A 28 -16.61 51.53 28.14
N ALA A 29 -16.81 50.32 28.65
CA ALA A 29 -18.09 49.64 28.76
C ALA A 29 -18.96 50.24 29.87
N GLU A 30 -20.26 50.34 29.62
CA GLU A 30 -21.30 49.99 30.59
C GLU A 30 -22.61 49.63 29.88
N SER A 31 -23.32 48.68 30.49
CA SER A 31 -24.38 47.83 29.95
C SER A 31 -25.76 48.49 29.85
N ASN A 32 -26.54 48.15 28.81
CA ASN A 32 -27.95 47.77 29.00
C ASN A 32 -28.56 47.00 27.82
N LYS A 33 -29.52 46.14 28.18
CA LYS A 33 -30.08 45.01 27.44
C LYS A 33 -31.15 45.37 26.39
N ASP A 34 -31.27 44.46 25.42
CA ASP A 34 -32.43 44.07 24.62
C ASP A 34 -33.03 45.08 23.60
N ALA A 35 -32.64 44.94 22.33
CA ALA A 35 -33.54 44.82 21.18
C ALA A 35 -32.73 44.61 19.88
N ASP A 36 -32.90 43.44 19.29
CA ASP A 36 -32.19 42.88 18.14
C ASP A 36 -32.78 43.39 16.81
N VAL A 37 -32.09 44.33 16.14
CA VAL A 37 -32.23 44.65 14.70
C VAL A 37 -30.89 45.17 14.21
N ASP A 38 -30.01 44.28 13.76
CA ASP A 38 -28.67 44.63 13.31
C ASP A 38 -28.56 44.60 11.77
N SER A 39 -28.96 45.71 11.15
CA SER A 39 -28.65 46.04 9.75
C SER A 39 -27.58 47.13 9.68
N HIS A 40 -26.34 46.78 10.04
CA HIS A 40 -25.15 47.60 9.79
C HIS A 40 -24.12 46.82 8.92
N PRO A 41 -23.53 47.46 7.89
CA PRO A 41 -22.58 46.82 6.96
C PRO A 41 -21.19 46.51 7.56
N GLY A 42 -21.02 46.63 8.89
CA GLY A 42 -19.78 46.30 9.61
C GLY A 42 -19.67 44.85 10.09
N ASN A 43 -20.76 44.06 10.05
CA ASN A 43 -20.81 42.72 10.65
C ASN A 43 -20.45 41.57 9.67
N LEU A 44 -20.14 41.89 8.40
CA LEU A 44 -19.79 40.90 7.36
C LEU A 44 -18.33 40.43 7.38
N LEU A 45 -17.42 41.14 8.05
CA LEU A 45 -15.99 40.80 8.10
C LEU A 45 -15.66 39.64 9.06
N GLY A 46 -16.60 39.25 9.94
CA GLY A 46 -16.40 38.18 10.94
C GLY A 46 -16.86 36.78 10.52
N GLN A 47 -17.75 36.65 9.54
CA GLN A 47 -18.35 35.36 9.16
C GLN A 47 -17.72 34.76 7.90
N CYS A 48 -17.62 33.44 7.85
CA CYS A 48 -17.04 32.72 6.70
C CYS A 48 -17.99 32.81 5.50
N SER A 49 -17.50 33.25 4.33
CA SER A 49 -18.34 33.34 3.12
C SER A 49 -18.31 32.08 2.27
N LEU A 50 -17.35 31.17 2.50
CA LEU A 50 -17.22 29.90 1.78
C LEU A 50 -16.78 28.78 2.72
N PHE A 51 -17.50 27.66 2.68
CA PHE A 51 -17.20 26.47 3.47
C PHE A 51 -16.79 25.31 2.57
N LEU A 52 -15.79 24.53 2.99
CA LEU A 52 -15.49 23.21 2.47
C LEU A 52 -16.17 22.16 3.35
N ALA A 53 -16.94 21.26 2.74
CA ALA A 53 -17.67 20.20 3.43
C ALA A 53 -17.99 19.04 2.47
N PRO A 54 -18.44 17.86 2.94
CA PRO A 54 -18.93 16.81 2.04
C PRO A 54 -19.97 17.34 1.06
N SER A 55 -19.80 16.99 -0.21
CA SER A 55 -20.65 17.45 -1.31
C SER A 55 -22.09 16.98 -1.13
N SER A 56 -23.03 17.78 -1.65
CA SER A 56 -24.43 17.41 -1.78
C SER A 56 -24.67 16.36 -2.86
N ILE A 57 -23.70 16.15 -3.77
CA ILE A 57 -23.66 15.05 -4.73
C ILE A 57 -23.08 13.82 -4.01
N SER A 58 -23.87 12.75 -3.92
CA SER A 58 -23.44 11.51 -3.30
C SER A 58 -22.21 10.92 -4.00
N GLY A 59 -21.13 10.68 -3.26
CA GLY A 59 -19.90 10.08 -3.77
C GLY A 59 -18.95 11.05 -4.50
N ALA A 60 -19.25 12.36 -4.54
CA ALA A 60 -18.36 13.36 -5.14
C ALA A 60 -17.26 13.85 -4.18
N GLY A 61 -17.17 13.31 -2.96
CA GLY A 61 -16.20 13.75 -1.95
C GLY A 61 -16.57 15.10 -1.35
N LEU A 62 -15.62 16.04 -1.35
CA LEU A 62 -15.81 17.39 -0.80
C LEU A 62 -16.36 18.37 -1.85
N GLY A 63 -17.07 19.39 -1.39
CA GLY A 63 -17.62 20.49 -2.20
C GLY A 63 -17.52 21.84 -1.49
N VAL A 64 -17.68 22.91 -2.27
CA VAL A 64 -17.62 24.29 -1.78
C VAL A 64 -19.04 24.83 -1.60
N PHE A 65 -19.36 25.38 -0.43
CA PHE A 65 -20.68 25.89 -0.08
C PHE A 65 -20.65 27.39 0.21
N ALA A 66 -21.72 28.08 -0.18
CA ALA A 66 -21.93 29.49 0.12
C ALA A 66 -22.21 29.70 1.63
N GLY A 67 -21.38 30.47 2.31
CA GLY A 67 -21.58 30.86 3.72
C GLY A 67 -22.51 32.07 3.91
N ARG A 68 -22.82 32.77 2.82
CA ARG A 68 -23.73 33.91 2.73
C ARG A 68 -24.41 33.94 1.36
N ASP A 69 -25.38 34.82 1.20
CA ASP A 69 -26.06 35.02 -0.08
C ASP A 69 -25.14 35.75 -1.09
N PHE A 70 -25.19 35.32 -2.35
CA PHE A 70 -24.51 35.96 -3.48
C PHE A 70 -25.51 36.37 -4.56
N GLU A 71 -25.48 37.67 -4.91
CA GLU A 71 -26.27 38.24 -5.99
C GLU A 71 -25.72 37.87 -7.37
N ILE A 72 -26.57 37.95 -8.40
CA ILE A 72 -26.16 37.74 -9.79
C ILE A 72 -25.02 38.72 -10.15
N GLY A 73 -23.92 38.19 -10.67
CA GLY A 73 -22.73 38.96 -11.04
C GLY A 73 -21.77 39.24 -9.88
N ALA A 74 -22.06 38.76 -8.67
CA ALA A 74 -21.14 38.88 -7.53
C ALA A 74 -19.90 37.97 -7.71
N LYS A 75 -18.73 38.48 -7.30
CA LYS A 75 -17.50 37.69 -7.20
C LYS A 75 -17.57 36.79 -5.97
N ILE A 76 -17.09 35.56 -6.13
CA ILE A 76 -17.16 34.54 -5.10
C ILE A 76 -15.76 34.25 -4.57
N GLY A 77 -15.62 34.37 -3.25
CA GLY A 77 -14.37 34.17 -2.54
C GLY A 77 -13.34 35.27 -2.76
N SER A 78 -12.16 35.06 -2.19
CA SER A 78 -10.98 35.89 -2.47
C SER A 78 -10.42 35.56 -3.86
N PRO A 79 -9.83 36.54 -4.57
CA PRO A 79 -9.16 36.25 -5.83
C PRO A 79 -8.05 35.21 -5.63
N GLY A 80 -7.98 34.22 -6.50
CA GLY A 80 -6.97 33.17 -6.53
C GLY A 80 -5.81 33.49 -7.47
N LEU A 81 -4.97 32.48 -7.68
CA LEU A 81 -3.89 32.48 -8.67
C LEU A 81 -4.09 31.35 -9.67
N GLY A 82 -3.40 31.44 -10.81
CA GLY A 82 -3.34 30.36 -11.78
C GLY A 82 -1.92 29.84 -11.92
N LEU A 83 -1.75 28.53 -11.87
CA LEU A 83 -0.48 27.86 -12.11
C LEU A 83 -0.55 27.24 -13.49
N GLN A 84 0.24 27.77 -14.43
CA GLN A 84 0.29 27.24 -15.79
C GLN A 84 1.19 26.01 -15.80
N PHE A 85 0.63 24.87 -16.19
CA PHE A 85 1.38 23.65 -16.42
C PHE A 85 1.64 23.57 -17.93
N ILE A 86 2.91 23.61 -18.30
CA ILE A 86 3.34 23.79 -19.69
C ILE A 86 3.82 22.48 -20.29
N ASP A 87 3.48 22.22 -21.54
CA ASP A 87 3.90 21.04 -22.30
C ASP A 87 3.74 19.71 -21.53
N PRO A 88 2.55 19.42 -20.97
CA PRO A 88 2.29 18.28 -20.07
C PRO A 88 2.13 16.94 -20.81
N PHE A 89 3.05 16.58 -21.71
CA PHE A 89 2.92 15.38 -22.55
C PHE A 89 2.82 14.08 -21.75
N ALA A 90 3.66 13.90 -20.73
CA ALA A 90 3.63 12.73 -19.84
C ALA A 90 2.28 12.58 -19.11
N ILE A 91 1.66 13.70 -18.70
CA ILE A 91 0.38 13.68 -17.97
C ILE A 91 -0.77 13.15 -18.84
N TYR A 92 -0.80 13.52 -20.12
CA TYR A 92 -1.85 13.09 -21.03
C TYR A 92 -1.71 11.63 -21.47
N ASP A 93 -0.47 11.14 -21.56
CA ASP A 93 -0.19 9.74 -21.91
C ASP A 93 -0.39 8.78 -20.72
N GLU A 94 -0.10 9.22 -19.49
CA GLU A 94 -0.13 8.38 -18.29
C GLU A 94 -1.45 8.44 -17.50
N ARG A 95 -2.44 9.25 -17.92
CA ARG A 95 -3.72 9.48 -17.20
C ARG A 95 -3.50 9.92 -15.74
N GLU A 96 -2.54 10.80 -15.52
CA GLU A 96 -2.21 11.29 -14.19
C GLU A 96 -3.36 12.10 -13.56
N VAL A 97 -3.60 11.87 -12.27
CA VAL A 97 -4.71 12.47 -11.51
C VAL A 97 -4.72 14.01 -11.59
N ILE A 98 -3.53 14.61 -11.59
CA ILE A 98 -3.40 16.07 -11.63
C ILE A 98 -4.03 16.69 -12.90
N ALA A 99 -4.18 15.90 -13.98
CA ALA A 99 -4.86 16.32 -15.21
C ALA A 99 -6.35 16.63 -14.99
N GLU A 100 -7.02 15.88 -14.09
CA GLU A 100 -8.45 16.02 -13.81
C GLU A 100 -8.79 17.36 -13.12
N TYR A 101 -7.79 17.95 -12.45
CA TYR A 101 -7.90 19.25 -11.78
C TYR A 101 -7.47 20.43 -12.67
N GLY A 102 -7.07 20.14 -13.90
CA GLY A 102 -6.63 21.13 -14.88
C GLY A 102 -7.78 21.80 -15.63
N TRP A 103 -7.75 23.13 -15.71
CA TRP A 103 -8.67 23.91 -16.54
C TRP A 103 -8.08 24.13 -17.92
N ASN A 104 -8.97 24.23 -18.92
CA ASN A 104 -8.59 24.72 -20.24
C ASN A 104 -8.02 26.14 -20.12
N SER A 105 -6.74 26.31 -20.45
CA SER A 105 -6.02 27.58 -20.30
C SER A 105 -6.61 28.72 -21.13
N VAL A 106 -7.16 28.42 -22.31
CA VAL A 106 -7.87 29.41 -23.16
C VAL A 106 -9.13 29.91 -22.46
N ALA A 107 -9.82 29.02 -21.74
CA ALA A 107 -11.05 29.34 -21.02
C ALA A 107 -10.82 30.21 -19.79
N VAL A 108 -9.57 30.41 -19.34
CA VAL A 108 -9.23 31.26 -18.19
C VAL A 108 -8.13 32.31 -18.49
N GLY A 109 -7.66 32.40 -19.73
CA GLY A 109 -6.67 33.41 -20.15
C GLY A 109 -5.21 33.09 -19.83
N GLY A 110 -4.86 31.80 -19.70
CA GLY A 110 -3.51 31.30 -19.43
C GLY A 110 -2.79 30.68 -20.64
N ASP A 111 -3.34 30.76 -21.84
CA ASP A 111 -2.93 30.00 -23.03
C ASP A 111 -1.69 30.55 -23.76
N SER A 112 -1.06 31.59 -23.24
CA SER A 112 0.07 32.27 -23.89
C SER A 112 1.45 31.75 -23.47
N GLU A 113 1.53 30.84 -22.51
CA GLU A 113 2.80 30.38 -21.94
C GLU A 113 3.56 29.37 -22.82
N SER A 114 2.89 28.38 -23.40
CA SER A 114 3.55 27.35 -24.23
C SER A 114 2.62 26.82 -25.33
N ASP A 115 3.05 25.80 -26.07
CA ASP A 115 2.24 25.17 -27.13
C ASP A 115 1.01 24.45 -26.58
N THR A 116 1.18 23.73 -25.47
CA THR A 116 0.09 23.06 -24.75
C THR A 116 0.13 23.47 -23.27
N VAL A 117 -0.96 24.07 -22.80
CA VAL A 117 -1.05 24.58 -21.42
C VAL A 117 -2.37 24.14 -20.82
N PHE A 118 -2.35 23.62 -19.58
CA PHE A 118 -3.53 23.61 -18.73
C PHE A 118 -3.28 24.50 -17.50
N SER A 119 -4.33 25.13 -16.99
CA SER A 119 -4.25 26.00 -15.82
C SER A 119 -4.75 25.26 -14.60
N PHE A 120 -3.90 25.06 -13.60
CA PHE A 120 -4.34 24.61 -12.28
C PHE A 120 -4.74 25.83 -11.44
N LEU A 121 -5.92 25.79 -10.83
CA LEU A 121 -6.57 26.94 -10.21
C LEU A 121 -6.91 26.65 -8.73
N PRO A 122 -5.92 26.71 -7.81
CA PRO A 122 -6.13 26.43 -6.40
C PRO A 122 -7.27 27.25 -5.80
N GLY A 123 -8.08 26.62 -4.95
CA GLY A 123 -9.28 27.18 -4.34
C GLY A 123 -10.53 26.63 -5.00
N ILE A 124 -11.46 27.51 -5.36
CA ILE A 124 -12.75 27.11 -5.97
C ILE A 124 -12.53 26.37 -7.28
N GLY A 125 -11.48 26.70 -8.06
CA GLY A 125 -11.24 26.09 -9.37
C GLY A 125 -10.97 24.59 -9.29
N THR A 126 -10.33 24.13 -8.22
CA THR A 126 -10.02 22.71 -7.99
C THR A 126 -11.02 22.01 -7.08
N LEU A 127 -11.88 22.75 -6.36
CA LEU A 127 -12.77 22.19 -5.33
C LEU A 127 -14.27 22.29 -5.66
N ALA A 128 -14.67 23.16 -6.59
CA ALA A 128 -16.07 23.23 -7.00
C ALA A 128 -16.42 22.00 -7.81
N ASN A 129 -17.45 21.28 -7.37
CA ASN A 129 -17.98 20.15 -8.12
C ASN A 129 -18.72 20.63 -9.37
N PHE A 130 -18.97 19.68 -10.27
CA PHE A 130 -19.67 19.94 -11.52
C PHE A 130 -21.03 19.26 -11.52
N HIS A 131 -22.07 19.99 -11.94
CA HIS A 131 -23.39 19.43 -12.13
C HIS A 131 -23.92 19.79 -13.53
N PRO A 132 -24.44 18.82 -14.32
CA PRO A 132 -24.89 19.04 -15.70
C PRO A 132 -25.94 20.14 -15.88
N THR A 133 -26.75 20.39 -14.83
CA THR A 133 -27.88 21.34 -14.87
C THR A 133 -27.83 22.44 -13.81
N LEU A 134 -27.01 22.31 -12.76
CA LEU A 134 -27.05 23.19 -11.59
C LEU A 134 -25.83 24.12 -11.49
N SER A 135 -25.05 24.25 -12.57
CA SER A 135 -23.94 25.20 -12.60
C SER A 135 -24.43 26.62 -12.29
N ASN A 136 -24.06 27.14 -11.13
CA ASN A 136 -24.51 28.44 -10.61
C ASN A 136 -23.39 29.49 -10.64
N VAL A 137 -22.18 29.11 -11.06
CA VAL A 137 -21.05 30.00 -11.27
C VAL A 137 -20.43 29.87 -12.64
N ILE A 138 -19.75 30.93 -13.07
CA ILE A 138 -18.88 30.97 -14.25
C ILE A 138 -17.47 31.34 -13.83
N PRO A 139 -16.42 30.77 -14.45
CA PRO A 139 -15.05 31.20 -14.20
C PRO A 139 -14.87 32.65 -14.69
N GLY A 140 -14.02 33.40 -13.99
CA GLY A 140 -13.47 34.69 -14.42
C GLY A 140 -12.13 34.51 -15.14
N GLY A 141 -11.52 35.61 -15.57
CA GLY A 141 -10.21 35.60 -16.21
C GLY A 141 -9.03 35.68 -15.23
N LEU A 142 -7.92 35.03 -15.58
CA LEU A 142 -6.61 35.32 -15.00
C LEU A 142 -6.08 36.64 -15.54
N THR A 143 -5.44 37.40 -14.67
CA THR A 143 -4.71 38.62 -15.04
C THR A 143 -3.21 38.33 -14.97
N PHE A 144 -2.48 38.64 -16.04
CA PHE A 144 -1.02 38.56 -16.06
C PHE A 144 -0.42 39.82 -15.40
N GLU A 145 0.10 39.65 -14.19
CA GLU A 145 0.68 40.70 -13.35
C GLU A 145 1.98 40.19 -12.69
N PRO A 146 3.11 40.22 -13.41
CA PRO A 146 4.41 39.93 -12.79
C PRO A 146 4.68 40.94 -11.67
N THR A 147 4.98 40.42 -10.49
CA THR A 147 5.20 41.22 -9.26
C THR A 147 6.67 41.50 -8.97
N LEU A 148 7.58 40.88 -9.73
CA LEU A 148 9.03 40.92 -9.52
C LEU A 148 9.73 41.48 -10.76
N ASP A 149 10.86 42.17 -10.57
CA ASP A 149 11.69 42.69 -11.64
C ASP A 149 12.80 41.68 -11.99
N ARG A 150 12.73 41.13 -13.21
CA ARG A 150 13.74 40.22 -13.80
C ARG A 150 15.18 40.75 -13.68
N ARG A 151 15.39 42.05 -13.55
CA ARG A 151 16.72 42.67 -13.41
C ARG A 151 17.29 42.63 -12.00
N GLN A 152 16.43 42.53 -10.98
CA GLN A 152 16.79 42.80 -9.59
C GLN A 152 16.47 41.65 -8.64
N ASP A 153 15.39 40.91 -8.90
CA ASP A 153 14.84 39.95 -7.95
C ASP A 153 15.25 38.51 -8.28
N SER A 154 15.87 37.82 -7.32
CA SER A 154 16.27 36.41 -7.45
C SER A 154 15.08 35.44 -7.51
N GLY A 155 13.90 35.84 -7.04
CA GLY A 155 12.67 35.05 -7.06
C GLY A 155 11.89 35.09 -8.36
N VAL A 156 12.37 35.82 -9.37
CA VAL A 156 11.71 35.88 -10.69
C VAL A 156 11.60 34.47 -11.29
N GLY A 157 10.40 34.12 -11.74
CA GLY A 157 10.09 32.79 -12.27
C GLY A 157 9.90 31.71 -11.21
N ALA A 158 10.11 31.99 -9.92
CA ALA A 158 9.83 31.06 -8.81
C ALA A 158 8.36 31.06 -8.38
N SER A 159 7.60 32.10 -8.73
CA SER A 159 6.16 32.22 -8.50
C SER A 159 5.41 32.50 -9.80
N THR A 160 4.11 32.18 -9.85
CA THR A 160 3.28 32.51 -11.02
C THR A 160 3.11 34.02 -11.20
N SER A 161 2.97 34.45 -12.45
CA SER A 161 2.55 35.82 -12.82
C SER A 161 1.04 35.93 -13.08
N TYR A 162 0.29 34.82 -12.99
CA TYR A 162 -1.16 34.81 -13.21
C TYR A 162 -1.93 34.87 -11.90
N HIS A 163 -2.71 35.93 -11.75
CA HIS A 163 -3.43 36.24 -10.52
C HIS A 163 -4.87 36.67 -10.80
N ASN A 164 -5.59 36.99 -9.72
CA ASN A 164 -6.91 37.62 -9.74
C ASN A 164 -8.03 36.75 -10.34
N PHE A 165 -7.84 35.43 -10.38
CA PHE A 165 -8.89 34.50 -10.80
C PHE A 165 -10.02 34.47 -9.78
N THR A 166 -11.26 34.51 -10.23
CA THR A 166 -12.44 34.46 -9.36
C THR A 166 -13.55 33.72 -10.08
N PHE A 167 -14.52 33.20 -9.33
CA PHE A 167 -15.81 32.82 -9.92
C PHE A 167 -16.82 33.95 -9.78
N ILE A 168 -17.78 33.98 -10.70
CA ILE A 168 -18.87 34.96 -10.72
C ILE A 168 -20.19 34.21 -10.63
N ALA A 169 -21.07 34.64 -9.73
CA ALA A 169 -22.40 34.10 -9.60
C ALA A 169 -23.21 34.35 -10.89
N LYS A 170 -23.66 33.28 -11.54
CA LYS A 170 -24.50 33.32 -12.73
C LYS A 170 -25.98 33.52 -12.38
N GLU A 171 -26.35 33.08 -11.19
CA GLU A 171 -27.68 33.21 -10.59
C GLU A 171 -27.56 33.59 -9.11
N TYR A 172 -28.67 33.88 -8.45
CA TYR A 172 -28.68 34.12 -7.01
C TYR A 172 -28.34 32.81 -6.27
N ILE A 173 -27.35 32.85 -5.37
CA ILE A 173 -26.93 31.68 -4.58
C ILE A 173 -27.19 31.97 -3.11
N SER A 174 -28.19 31.31 -2.51
CA SER A 174 -28.44 31.45 -1.08
C SER A 174 -27.36 30.77 -0.23
N ALA A 175 -27.15 31.28 0.99
CA ALA A 175 -26.31 30.66 2.00
C ALA A 175 -26.75 29.21 2.27
N GLY A 176 -25.79 28.28 2.31
CA GLY A 176 -26.02 26.85 2.45
C GLY A 176 -26.01 26.07 1.13
N HIS A 177 -26.15 26.73 -0.02
CA HIS A 177 -26.06 26.05 -1.31
C HIS A 177 -24.62 25.74 -1.71
N GLU A 178 -24.43 24.59 -2.36
CA GLU A 178 -23.17 24.22 -2.98
C GLU A 178 -22.92 25.06 -4.25
N ILE A 179 -21.65 25.33 -4.51
CA ILE A 179 -21.16 26.05 -5.66
C ILE A 179 -20.80 25.02 -6.73
N PHE A 180 -21.51 25.09 -7.86
CA PHE A 180 -21.31 24.21 -9.00
C PHE A 180 -20.74 24.99 -10.18
N ALA A 181 -19.55 24.59 -10.62
CA ALA A 181 -18.94 25.11 -11.83
C ALA A 181 -19.44 24.34 -13.07
N SER A 182 -19.13 24.86 -14.27
CA SER A 182 -19.47 24.22 -15.54
C SER A 182 -18.21 23.76 -16.28
N VAL A 183 -18.13 22.47 -16.60
CA VAL A 183 -17.08 21.84 -17.43
C VAL A 183 -17.52 21.58 -18.88
N GLY A 184 -18.77 21.94 -19.22
CA GLY A 184 -19.37 21.67 -20.51
C GLY A 184 -19.85 20.23 -20.70
N GLU A 185 -20.80 20.02 -21.61
CA GLU A 185 -21.39 18.69 -21.86
C GLU A 185 -20.41 17.68 -22.47
N GLY A 186 -19.40 18.16 -23.19
CA GLY A 186 -18.38 17.30 -23.82
C GLY A 186 -17.60 16.48 -22.79
N TRP A 187 -17.31 17.05 -21.62
CA TRP A 187 -16.62 16.35 -20.53
C TRP A 187 -17.45 15.18 -20.01
N PHE A 188 -18.75 15.39 -19.73
CA PHE A 188 -19.65 14.32 -19.28
C PHE A 188 -19.84 13.24 -20.34
N LYS A 189 -19.87 13.60 -21.63
CA LYS A 189 -19.98 12.64 -22.73
C LYS A 189 -18.73 11.76 -22.82
N TYR A 190 -17.55 12.37 -22.81
CA TYR A 190 -16.26 11.66 -22.82
C TYR A 190 -16.13 10.66 -21.67
N HIS A 191 -16.47 11.06 -20.44
CA HIS A 191 -16.37 10.18 -19.26
C HIS A 191 -17.44 9.07 -19.25
N ASN A 192 -18.53 9.22 -19.99
CA ASN A 192 -19.57 8.21 -20.12
C ASN A 192 -19.29 7.16 -21.21
N GLU A 193 -18.36 7.41 -22.14
CA GLU A 193 -18.06 6.48 -23.24
C GLU A 193 -17.39 5.18 -22.77
N ASN A 194 -16.78 5.17 -21.58
CA ASN A 194 -15.98 4.05 -21.06
C ASN A 194 -16.40 3.57 -19.65
N ASN A 195 -17.57 3.95 -19.11
CA ASN A 195 -17.91 3.70 -17.71
C ASN A 195 -19.28 3.00 -17.53
N ASP A 196 -19.30 1.87 -16.82
CA ASP A 196 -20.51 1.14 -16.40
C ASP A 196 -21.40 1.96 -15.45
N ASN A 197 -20.85 3.02 -14.84
CA ASN A 197 -21.53 3.98 -13.97
C ASN A 197 -21.79 5.34 -14.64
N ALA A 198 -22.36 5.35 -15.84
CA ALA A 198 -22.60 6.58 -16.60
C ALA A 198 -23.31 7.69 -15.79
N ILE A 199 -22.69 8.87 -15.76
CA ILE A 199 -23.14 10.11 -15.11
C ILE A 199 -24.37 10.65 -15.86
N PRO A 200 -25.50 10.97 -15.18
CA PRO A 200 -26.67 11.56 -15.82
C PRO A 200 -26.34 12.83 -16.60
N LEU A 201 -26.84 12.95 -17.83
CA LEU A 201 -26.70 14.15 -18.65
C LEU A 201 -27.87 15.10 -18.43
N LYS A 202 -27.74 16.34 -18.91
CA LYS A 202 -28.83 17.33 -18.87
C LYS A 202 -30.13 16.80 -19.49
N GLU A 203 -30.05 16.09 -20.61
CA GLU A 203 -31.20 15.48 -21.28
C GLU A 203 -31.92 14.42 -20.42
N ASP A 204 -31.16 13.72 -19.56
CA ASP A 204 -31.72 12.76 -18.62
C ASP A 204 -32.52 13.49 -17.52
N TYR A 205 -31.99 14.59 -16.96
CA TYR A 205 -32.72 15.43 -16.00
C TYR A 205 -33.99 16.03 -16.60
N ASP A 206 -33.92 16.59 -17.82
CA ASP A 206 -35.08 17.12 -18.52
C ASP A 206 -36.16 16.05 -18.76
N SER A 207 -35.74 14.81 -18.99
CA SER A 207 -36.64 13.67 -19.16
C SER A 207 -37.27 13.24 -17.82
N ALA A 208 -36.48 13.24 -16.74
CA ALA A 208 -36.94 12.92 -15.40
C ALA A 208 -37.98 13.94 -14.90
N ASP A 209 -37.74 15.23 -15.12
CA ASP A 209 -38.69 16.29 -14.77
C ASP A 209 -40.03 16.12 -15.49
N LYS A 210 -40.01 15.78 -16.79
CA LYS A 210 -41.25 15.48 -17.54
C LYS A 210 -42.01 14.30 -16.96
N ILE A 211 -41.31 13.26 -16.49
CA ILE A 211 -41.93 12.09 -15.85
C ILE A 211 -42.56 12.51 -14.52
N VAL A 212 -41.81 13.21 -13.67
CA VAL A 212 -42.27 13.68 -12.35
C VAL A 212 -43.50 14.59 -12.48
N GLN A 213 -43.49 15.56 -13.41
CA GLN A 213 -44.62 16.46 -13.64
C GLN A 213 -45.89 15.72 -14.13
N ARG A 214 -45.73 14.70 -15.00
CA ARG A 214 -46.85 13.87 -15.44
C ARG A 214 -47.42 13.02 -14.30
N LEU A 215 -46.56 12.49 -13.44
CA LEU A 215 -46.98 11.72 -12.26
C LEU A 215 -47.64 12.61 -11.20
N ALA A 216 -47.20 13.87 -11.07
CA ALA A 216 -47.81 14.84 -10.19
C ALA A 216 -49.25 15.14 -10.65
N PHE A 217 -49.43 15.41 -11.94
CA PHE A 217 -50.75 15.57 -12.56
C PHE A 217 -51.63 14.32 -12.37
N PHE A 218 -51.06 13.11 -12.51
CA PHE A 218 -51.80 11.88 -12.23
C PHE A 218 -52.27 11.80 -10.78
N ARG A 219 -51.39 12.11 -9.81
CA ARG A 219 -51.71 12.08 -8.37
C ARG A 219 -52.78 13.11 -8.01
N GLU A 220 -52.69 14.32 -8.53
CA GLU A 220 -53.67 15.40 -8.31
C GLU A 220 -55.07 15.05 -8.82
N ASN A 221 -55.16 14.37 -9.97
CA ASN A 221 -56.44 13.98 -10.56
C ASN A 221 -57.02 12.66 -10.01
N ASN A 222 -56.27 11.95 -9.16
CA ASN A 222 -56.69 10.65 -8.59
C ASN A 222 -56.51 10.64 -7.06
N PRO A 223 -57.27 11.48 -6.30
CA PRO A 223 -57.09 11.64 -4.85
C PRO A 223 -57.42 10.37 -4.04
N SER A 224 -58.04 9.36 -4.65
CA SER A 224 -58.28 8.05 -4.04
C SER A 224 -57.05 7.14 -3.98
N VAL A 225 -55.95 7.49 -4.65
CA VAL A 225 -54.68 6.74 -4.61
C VAL A 225 -53.95 7.10 -3.31
N GLU A 226 -53.80 6.11 -2.43
CA GLU A 226 -53.09 6.30 -1.16
C GLU A 226 -51.57 6.41 -1.38
N GLU A 227 -50.88 7.04 -0.44
CA GLU A 227 -49.43 7.31 -0.52
C GLU A 227 -48.60 6.04 -0.75
N ALA A 228 -48.96 4.93 -0.08
CA ALA A 228 -48.28 3.65 -0.25
C ALA A 228 -48.48 3.06 -1.66
N GLN A 229 -49.64 3.25 -2.27
CA GLN A 229 -49.92 2.81 -3.65
C GLN A 229 -49.15 3.66 -4.65
N PHE A 230 -49.10 4.97 -4.43
CA PHE A 230 -48.32 5.87 -5.28
C PHE A 230 -46.81 5.59 -5.19
N LEU A 231 -46.29 5.27 -4.00
CA LEU A 231 -44.90 4.88 -3.82
C LEU A 231 -44.56 3.56 -4.56
N ASP A 232 -45.48 2.60 -4.59
CA ASP A 232 -45.32 1.37 -5.40
C ASP A 232 -45.29 1.69 -6.90
N ILE A 233 -46.18 2.56 -7.37
CA ILE A 233 -46.19 3.04 -8.77
C ILE A 233 -44.85 3.70 -9.12
N LEU A 234 -44.36 4.61 -8.28
CA LEU A 234 -43.08 5.30 -8.48
C LEU A 234 -41.90 4.30 -8.55
N ARG A 235 -41.89 3.30 -7.65
CA ARG A 235 -40.87 2.24 -7.64
C ARG A 235 -40.92 1.35 -8.88
N ARG A 236 -42.11 0.95 -9.34
CA ARG A 236 -42.28 0.15 -10.56
C ARG A 236 -41.86 0.91 -11.80
N ILE A 237 -42.23 2.20 -11.91
CA ILE A 237 -41.77 3.04 -13.01
C ILE A 237 -40.24 3.10 -13.04
N LYS A 238 -39.61 3.37 -11.89
CA LYS A 238 -38.15 3.44 -11.76
C LYS A 238 -37.47 2.10 -12.08
N LYS A 239 -37.96 0.97 -11.55
CA LYS A 239 -37.26 -0.32 -11.64
C LYS A 239 -37.63 -1.17 -12.86
N GLU A 240 -38.89 -1.14 -13.28
CA GLU A 240 -39.46 -2.08 -14.27
C GLU A 240 -39.71 -1.41 -15.63
N MET A 241 -39.98 -0.11 -15.69
CA MET A 241 -40.43 0.55 -16.94
C MET A 241 -39.39 1.45 -17.61
N ILE A 242 -38.50 2.08 -16.84
CA ILE A 242 -37.41 2.87 -17.40
C ILE A 242 -36.31 1.91 -17.85
N ASN A 243 -35.85 2.02 -19.11
CA ASN A 243 -34.74 1.20 -19.63
C ASN A 243 -33.39 1.95 -19.66
N ASN A 244 -33.40 3.27 -19.44
CA ASN A 244 -32.19 4.09 -19.37
C ASN A 244 -31.66 4.10 -17.92
N GLU A 245 -30.50 3.47 -17.68
CA GLU A 245 -29.89 3.36 -16.35
C GLU A 245 -29.54 4.72 -15.72
N ARG A 246 -29.13 5.72 -16.52
CA ARG A 246 -28.87 7.08 -16.01
C ARG A 246 -30.14 7.72 -15.47
N LEU A 247 -31.25 7.52 -16.18
CA LEU A 247 -32.57 8.03 -15.78
C LEU A 247 -33.08 7.33 -14.52
N LYS A 248 -32.88 6.02 -14.38
CA LYS A 248 -33.27 5.28 -13.16
C LYS A 248 -32.62 5.86 -11.90
N ARG A 249 -31.35 6.28 -11.97
CA ARG A 249 -30.60 6.80 -10.82
C ARG A 249 -31.20 8.08 -10.25
N ILE A 250 -31.68 8.98 -11.10
CA ILE A 250 -32.14 10.31 -10.70
C ILE A 250 -33.65 10.39 -10.41
N ILE A 251 -34.44 9.37 -10.75
CA ILE A 251 -35.87 9.37 -10.40
C ILE A 251 -36.03 9.26 -8.87
N PRO A 252 -36.86 10.13 -8.24
CA PRO A 252 -37.10 10.13 -6.80
C PRO A 252 -37.47 8.75 -6.23
N GLU A 253 -36.92 8.41 -5.06
CA GLU A 253 -37.17 7.11 -4.39
C GLU A 253 -38.16 7.20 -3.23
N SER A 254 -38.49 8.43 -2.82
CA SER A 254 -39.40 8.72 -1.73
C SER A 254 -40.42 9.78 -2.13
N ILE A 255 -41.56 9.78 -1.45
CA ILE A 255 -42.61 10.79 -1.63
C ILE A 255 -42.07 12.20 -1.34
N LYS A 256 -41.24 12.34 -0.31
CA LYS A 256 -40.59 13.61 0.03
C LYS A 256 -39.74 14.14 -1.13
N GLN A 257 -38.87 13.31 -1.72
CA GLN A 257 -38.07 13.72 -2.88
C GLN A 257 -38.93 13.98 -4.11
N PHE A 258 -40.02 13.22 -4.28
CA PHE A 258 -40.96 13.43 -5.38
C PHE A 258 -41.65 14.79 -5.27
N ASP A 259 -42.22 15.12 -4.11
CA ASP A 259 -42.89 16.40 -3.86
C ASP A 259 -41.92 17.59 -3.94
N ASP A 260 -40.66 17.38 -3.59
CA ASP A 260 -39.62 18.38 -3.76
C ASP A 260 -39.24 18.56 -5.24
N ALA A 261 -39.12 17.46 -5.98
CA ALA A 261 -38.83 17.46 -7.42
C ALA A 261 -39.93 18.14 -8.26
N THR A 262 -41.20 18.02 -7.87
CA THR A 262 -42.30 18.73 -8.56
C THR A 262 -42.20 20.24 -8.41
N THR A 263 -41.64 20.71 -7.28
CA THR A 263 -41.54 22.14 -6.95
C THR A 263 -40.26 22.77 -7.47
N ARG A 264 -39.10 22.10 -7.31
CA ARG A 264 -37.76 22.65 -7.56
C ARG A 264 -37.00 21.97 -8.70
N GLY A 265 -37.58 20.93 -9.29
CA GLY A 265 -36.93 20.08 -10.30
C GLY A 265 -36.15 18.92 -9.67
N VAL A 266 -36.06 17.81 -10.40
CA VAL A 266 -35.39 16.56 -10.00
C VAL A 266 -33.93 16.82 -9.63
N ALA A 267 -33.23 17.64 -10.40
CA ALA A 267 -31.82 17.93 -10.17
C ALA A 267 -31.53 18.46 -8.76
N ARG A 268 -32.37 19.35 -8.22
CA ARG A 268 -32.19 19.89 -6.85
C ARG A 268 -32.71 18.92 -5.79
N ALA A 269 -33.80 18.21 -6.06
CA ALA A 269 -34.46 17.36 -5.08
C ALA A 269 -33.66 16.10 -4.68
N ILE A 270 -32.73 15.65 -5.54
CA ILE A 270 -31.87 14.50 -5.24
C ILE A 270 -30.60 14.88 -4.45
N LEU A 271 -30.27 16.17 -4.37
CA LEU A 271 -29.09 16.63 -3.63
C LEU A 271 -29.34 16.58 -2.12
N LYS A 272 -28.30 16.22 -1.37
CA LYS A 272 -28.31 16.28 0.10
C LYS A 272 -27.92 17.68 0.56
N GLU A 273 -28.91 18.57 0.70
CA GLU A 273 -28.64 19.93 1.15
C GLU A 273 -28.21 19.97 2.63
N SER A 274 -27.07 20.64 2.88
CA SER A 274 -26.59 20.95 4.22
C SER A 274 -27.02 22.37 4.59
N GLY A 275 -27.83 22.52 5.64
CA GLY A 275 -28.25 23.84 6.10
C GLY A 275 -27.07 24.70 6.57
N ILE A 276 -27.17 26.03 6.43
CA ILE A 276 -26.10 26.97 6.81
C ILE A 276 -25.62 26.81 8.26
N GLN A 277 -26.51 26.44 9.19
CA GLN A 277 -26.14 26.19 10.58
C GLN A 277 -25.23 24.96 10.72
N TRP A 278 -25.48 23.91 9.94
CA TRP A 278 -24.64 22.72 9.93
C TRP A 278 -23.24 23.04 9.39
N LEU A 279 -23.16 23.82 8.29
CA LEU A 279 -21.88 24.26 7.71
C LEU A 279 -21.06 25.11 8.68
N ARG A 280 -21.70 25.98 9.47
CA ARG A 280 -21.00 26.77 10.50
C ARG A 280 -20.42 25.91 11.62
N GLN A 281 -20.99 24.74 11.87
CA GLN A 281 -20.54 23.83 12.93
C GLN A 281 -19.53 22.79 12.43
N HIS A 282 -19.67 22.31 11.20
CA HIS A 282 -18.90 21.16 10.68
C HIS A 282 -18.05 21.49 9.45
N GLY A 283 -18.38 22.55 8.70
CA GLY A 283 -17.62 22.97 7.53
C GLY A 283 -16.30 23.65 7.89
N ARG A 284 -15.32 23.55 7.00
CA ARG A 284 -14.03 24.26 7.12
C ARG A 284 -14.08 25.57 6.35
N CYS A 285 -13.70 26.66 7.01
CA CYS A 285 -13.74 27.97 6.36
C CYS A 285 -12.63 28.11 5.30
N MET A 286 -12.98 28.56 4.10
CA MET A 286 -12.04 28.66 2.97
C MET A 286 -11.46 30.06 2.75
N ASP A 287 -12.08 31.11 3.30
CA ASP A 287 -11.73 32.51 3.01
C ASP A 287 -11.10 33.23 4.22
N ASN A 288 -10.54 32.46 5.16
CA ASN A 288 -9.69 32.96 6.24
C ASN A 288 -8.45 33.70 5.72
N ILE A 289 -8.04 33.43 4.48
CA ILE A 289 -6.89 34.05 3.84
C ILE A 289 -7.28 34.71 2.52
N ARG A 290 -6.50 35.72 2.13
CA ARG A 290 -6.61 36.43 0.85
C ARG A 290 -5.21 36.70 0.30
N PRO A 291 -5.03 36.83 -1.02
CA PRO A 291 -3.74 37.21 -1.57
C PRO A 291 -3.39 38.67 -1.25
N GLY A 292 -2.10 38.96 -1.17
CA GLY A 292 -1.52 40.30 -1.12
C GLY A 292 -0.08 40.27 -1.65
N ILE A 293 0.55 41.44 -1.81
CA ILE A 293 2.00 41.51 -2.09
C ILE A 293 2.73 41.10 -0.81
N SER A 294 3.65 40.15 -0.90
CA SER A 294 4.38 39.64 0.26
C SER A 294 5.23 40.75 0.90
N THR A 295 5.35 40.71 2.22
CA THR A 295 6.28 41.55 2.98
C THR A 295 7.72 41.06 2.87
N ILE A 296 7.94 39.85 2.36
CA ILE A 296 9.27 39.30 2.04
C ILE A 296 9.71 39.82 0.67
N PRO A 297 10.83 40.56 0.57
CA PRO A 297 11.37 41.00 -0.71
C PRO A 297 11.63 39.82 -1.66
N GLY A 298 11.23 39.93 -2.92
CA GLY A 298 11.47 38.89 -3.91
C GLY A 298 10.53 37.68 -3.84
N ALA A 299 9.57 37.62 -2.91
CA ALA A 299 8.65 36.49 -2.75
C ALA A 299 7.33 36.61 -3.54
N GLY A 300 7.13 37.71 -4.27
CA GLY A 300 5.93 37.96 -5.06
C GLY A 300 4.69 38.17 -4.20
N ARG A 301 3.70 37.27 -4.29
CA ARG A 301 2.46 37.33 -3.51
C ARG A 301 2.51 36.41 -2.29
N GLY A 302 1.83 36.81 -1.23
CA GLY A 302 1.69 36.06 0.03
C GLY A 302 0.23 35.88 0.45
N ALA A 303 0.01 35.01 1.44
CA ALA A 303 -1.27 34.81 2.09
C ALA A 303 -1.43 35.75 3.29
N PHE A 304 -2.51 36.51 3.31
CA PHE A 304 -2.83 37.45 4.39
C PHE A 304 -4.12 37.03 5.08
N ALA A 305 -4.16 37.12 6.41
CA ALA A 305 -5.37 36.83 7.16
C ALA A 305 -6.48 37.82 6.80
N SER A 306 -7.65 37.30 6.42
CA SER A 306 -8.85 38.11 6.16
C SER A 306 -9.58 38.49 7.45
N ARG A 307 -9.32 37.76 8.53
CA ARG A 307 -9.97 37.87 9.85
C ARG A 307 -9.01 37.47 10.95
N PHE A 308 -9.39 37.67 12.20
CA PHE A 308 -8.59 37.25 13.35
C PHE A 308 -8.59 35.73 13.47
N LEU A 309 -7.40 35.13 13.60
CA LEU A 309 -7.21 33.69 13.78
C LEU A 309 -6.48 33.46 15.10
N ARG A 310 -7.04 32.62 15.97
CA ARG A 310 -6.44 32.31 17.27
C ARG A 310 -5.35 31.26 17.12
N VAL A 311 -4.37 31.27 18.02
CA VAL A 311 -3.41 30.18 18.17
C VAL A 311 -4.14 28.83 18.28
N GLY A 312 -3.67 27.83 17.53
CA GLY A 312 -4.26 26.49 17.44
C GLY A 312 -5.47 26.37 16.53
N SER A 313 -6.02 27.48 16.00
CA SER A 313 -7.14 27.41 15.04
C SER A 313 -6.68 27.05 13.63
N ALA A 314 -7.56 26.40 12.86
CA ALA A 314 -7.31 26.12 11.45
C ALA A 314 -7.38 27.41 10.63
N ILE A 315 -6.26 27.74 9.99
CA ILE A 315 -6.16 28.79 8.98
C ILE A 315 -6.94 28.34 7.75
N SER A 316 -6.63 27.15 7.23
CA SER A 316 -7.36 26.53 6.12
C SER A 316 -7.08 25.03 6.10
N SER A 317 -7.98 24.27 5.49
CA SER A 317 -7.78 22.85 5.19
C SER A 317 -7.62 22.70 3.69
N SER A 318 -6.63 21.93 3.26
CA SER A 318 -6.40 21.66 1.84
C SER A 318 -6.41 20.16 1.58
N PRO A 319 -7.39 19.67 0.80
CA PRO A 319 -7.22 18.41 0.09
C PRO A 319 -5.96 18.45 -0.77
N LEU A 320 -5.35 17.28 -0.93
CA LEU A 320 -4.10 17.11 -1.64
C LEU A 320 -4.35 16.23 -2.86
N VAL A 321 -3.83 16.67 -4.00
CA VAL A 321 -3.69 15.84 -5.19
C VAL A 321 -2.43 15.01 -5.02
N GLN A 322 -2.57 13.69 -5.08
CA GLN A 322 -1.45 12.75 -5.03
C GLN A 322 -0.83 12.65 -6.44
N VAL A 323 0.48 12.85 -6.55
CA VAL A 323 1.23 12.62 -7.79
C VAL A 323 2.34 11.61 -7.52
N MET A 324 2.28 10.47 -8.21
CA MET A 324 3.30 9.44 -8.16
C MET A 324 4.39 9.75 -9.18
N ASN A 325 5.60 9.20 -8.97
CA ASN A 325 6.74 9.37 -9.88
C ASN A 325 6.95 10.82 -10.35
N TRP A 326 6.79 11.78 -9.42
CA TRP A 326 6.70 13.21 -9.77
C TRP A 326 7.87 13.73 -10.61
N HIS A 327 9.04 13.10 -10.55
CA HIS A 327 10.21 13.43 -11.37
C HIS A 327 9.96 13.35 -12.87
N GLU A 328 9.06 12.47 -13.31
CA GLU A 328 8.66 12.31 -14.71
C GLU A 328 7.53 13.30 -15.05
N VAL A 329 6.48 13.32 -14.22
CA VAL A 329 5.30 14.18 -14.38
C VAL A 329 5.65 15.68 -14.40
N PHE A 330 6.58 16.13 -13.56
CA PHE A 330 6.97 17.55 -13.44
C PHE A 330 8.15 17.95 -14.33
N ARG A 331 8.54 17.10 -15.28
CA ARG A 331 9.58 17.41 -16.27
C ARG A 331 8.97 18.09 -17.49
N ILE A 332 9.73 19.01 -18.11
CA ILE A 332 9.37 19.62 -19.39
C ILE A 332 10.15 18.89 -20.51
N GLU A 333 9.44 18.24 -21.43
CA GLU A 333 10.05 17.38 -22.46
C GLU A 333 10.54 18.14 -23.70
N ASN A 334 9.78 19.14 -24.15
CA ASN A 334 10.03 19.83 -25.41
C ASN A 334 10.97 21.03 -25.20
N LYS A 335 12.27 20.75 -25.20
CA LYS A 335 13.31 21.72 -24.86
C LYS A 335 13.63 22.67 -26.02
N ASN A 336 13.42 23.97 -25.79
CA ASN A 336 14.35 24.98 -26.30
C ASN A 336 15.52 25.10 -25.30
N GLU A 337 16.75 25.38 -25.75
CA GLU A 337 17.95 25.44 -24.89
C GLU A 337 17.86 26.46 -23.74
N ASP A 338 16.91 27.40 -23.81
CA ASP A 338 16.73 28.52 -22.87
C ASP A 338 15.56 28.34 -21.87
N VAL A 339 15.00 27.14 -21.70
CA VAL A 339 13.83 26.90 -20.82
C VAL A 339 14.18 26.02 -19.59
N SER A 340 13.55 26.32 -18.44
CA SER A 340 13.59 25.47 -17.23
C SER A 340 13.22 24.01 -17.52
N ASP A 341 13.87 23.05 -16.85
CA ASP A 341 13.63 21.62 -17.03
C ASP A 341 12.44 21.07 -16.19
N LYS A 342 11.96 21.87 -15.23
CA LYS A 342 10.89 21.51 -14.30
C LYS A 342 9.73 22.51 -14.31
N GLN A 343 8.54 21.97 -14.05
CA GLN A 343 7.28 22.72 -13.93
C GLN A 343 7.27 23.66 -12.72
N LEU A 344 6.70 24.85 -12.89
CA LEU A 344 6.54 25.84 -11.81
C LEU A 344 5.70 25.28 -10.64
N MET A 345 4.72 24.42 -10.94
CA MET A 345 3.86 23.76 -9.96
C MET A 345 4.65 23.08 -8.84
N LEU A 346 5.88 22.62 -9.10
CA LEU A 346 6.71 21.95 -8.10
C LEU A 346 6.89 22.80 -6.84
N ASN A 347 7.00 24.12 -6.98
CA ASN A 347 7.19 25.07 -5.87
C ASN A 347 5.99 25.16 -4.92
N TYR A 348 4.83 24.63 -5.33
CA TYR A 348 3.59 24.69 -4.60
C TYR A 348 3.17 23.35 -3.99
N CYS A 349 3.90 22.27 -4.30
CA CYS A 349 3.58 20.92 -3.82
C CYS A 349 4.52 20.47 -2.72
N PHE A 350 4.03 19.57 -1.86
CA PHE A 350 4.75 19.01 -0.73
C PHE A 350 5.36 17.64 -1.06
N GLY A 351 6.60 17.39 -0.66
CA GLY A 351 7.31 16.15 -0.98
C GLY A 351 8.29 15.72 0.09
N HIS A 352 8.89 14.54 -0.08
CA HIS A 352 9.91 14.02 0.83
C HIS A 352 11.06 13.37 0.06
N ARG A 353 12.31 13.69 0.43
CA ARG A 353 13.52 13.23 -0.28
C ARG A 353 13.67 11.71 -0.38
N LYS A 354 13.11 10.97 0.58
CA LYS A 354 13.09 9.50 0.59
C LYS A 354 11.84 8.92 -0.08
N SER A 355 11.05 9.68 -0.85
CA SER A 355 9.81 9.20 -1.50
C SER A 355 9.70 9.63 -2.97
N THR A 356 8.90 8.92 -3.76
CA THR A 356 8.46 9.34 -5.12
C THR A 356 7.08 10.01 -5.13
N LEU A 357 6.42 10.11 -3.97
CA LEU A 357 5.12 10.76 -3.83
C LEU A 357 5.28 12.28 -3.65
N LEU A 358 4.47 13.03 -4.39
CA LEU A 358 4.29 14.47 -4.24
C LEU A 358 2.81 14.78 -3.95
N LEU A 359 2.56 15.76 -3.09
CA LEU A 359 1.23 16.13 -2.60
C LEU A 359 0.95 17.59 -2.92
N CYS A 360 0.10 17.87 -3.89
CA CYS A 360 -0.19 19.23 -4.35
C CYS A 360 -1.49 19.77 -3.69
N PRO A 361 -1.42 20.86 -2.90
CA PRO A 361 -2.59 21.48 -2.30
C PRO A 361 -3.58 22.04 -3.33
N THR A 362 -4.87 21.88 -3.05
CA THR A 362 -5.98 22.38 -3.87
C THR A 362 -6.62 23.67 -3.34
N THR A 363 -6.10 24.29 -2.29
CA THR A 363 -6.66 25.56 -1.77
C THR A 363 -5.68 26.71 -1.88
N SER A 364 -6.15 27.92 -1.52
CA SER A 364 -5.34 29.14 -1.51
C SER A 364 -4.15 29.12 -0.55
N VAL A 365 -3.95 28.04 0.21
CA VAL A 365 -2.76 27.83 1.07
C VAL A 365 -1.45 27.82 0.28
N VAL A 366 -1.52 27.60 -1.04
CA VAL A 366 -0.39 27.76 -1.97
C VAL A 366 0.23 29.17 -1.96
N LEU A 367 -0.46 30.16 -1.39
CA LEU A 367 0.04 31.53 -1.21
C LEU A 367 0.89 31.71 0.05
N ILE A 368 0.92 30.73 0.97
CA ILE A 368 1.64 30.85 2.24
C ILE A 368 3.15 30.71 1.97
N ASN A 369 3.89 31.80 2.12
CA ASN A 369 5.31 31.85 1.88
C ASN A 369 6.14 31.26 3.04
N HIS A 370 7.41 30.99 2.75
CA HIS A 370 8.36 30.50 3.72
C HIS A 370 8.88 31.60 4.67
N SER A 371 9.01 31.31 5.97
CA SER A 371 9.84 32.07 6.91
C SER A 371 10.28 31.21 8.09
N LYS A 372 11.51 31.40 8.60
CA LYS A 372 11.96 30.83 9.89
C LYS A 372 11.12 31.27 11.07
N ARG A 373 10.56 32.48 10.99
CA ARG A 373 9.60 33.00 11.96
C ARG A 373 8.19 32.74 11.45
N SER A 374 7.86 31.46 11.32
CA SER A 374 6.56 31.00 10.85
C SER A 374 5.50 31.20 11.92
N ASN A 375 4.33 31.69 11.53
CA ASN A 375 3.14 31.75 12.38
C ASN A 375 2.11 30.65 12.04
N ALA A 376 2.42 29.76 11.09
CA ALA A 376 1.63 28.59 10.74
C ALA A 376 2.44 27.28 10.73
N LYS A 377 1.76 26.15 10.90
CA LYS A 377 2.30 24.79 10.71
C LYS A 377 1.31 23.90 9.96
N ILE A 378 1.80 22.81 9.37
CA ILE A 378 0.94 21.77 8.76
C ILE A 378 0.73 20.59 9.72
N GLN A 379 -0.42 19.93 9.58
CA GLN A 379 -0.71 18.63 10.16
C GLN A 379 -1.69 17.85 9.25
N TRP A 380 -1.78 16.54 9.41
CA TRP A 380 -2.82 15.75 8.72
C TRP A 380 -4.21 16.15 9.22
N SER A 381 -5.13 16.37 8.28
CA SER A 381 -6.50 16.80 8.56
C SER A 381 -7.39 15.63 8.99
N ASP A 382 -8.41 15.93 9.78
CA ASP A 382 -9.50 15.02 10.13
C ASP A 382 -10.75 15.22 9.25
N ILE A 383 -10.76 16.19 8.33
CA ILE A 383 -11.96 16.60 7.56
C ILE A 383 -12.60 15.44 6.79
N THR A 384 -11.76 14.52 6.36
CA THR A 384 -12.13 13.35 5.58
C THR A 384 -12.77 12.24 6.43
N SER A 385 -12.69 12.32 7.76
CA SER A 385 -13.44 11.45 8.67
C SER A 385 -14.96 11.75 8.70
N LEU A 386 -15.39 12.88 8.11
CA LEU A 386 -16.79 13.32 8.08
C LEU A 386 -17.70 12.50 7.13
N GLU A 387 -17.15 11.64 6.25
CA GLU A 387 -17.95 10.81 5.33
C GLU A 387 -18.41 9.45 5.91
N ASN A 388 -17.97 9.06 7.13
CA ASN A 388 -18.22 7.76 7.78
C ASN A 388 -17.68 6.52 7.03
N ASN A 389 -17.02 5.65 7.81
CA ASN A 389 -16.55 4.27 7.54
C ASN A 389 -15.20 4.00 6.86
N TYR A 390 -14.43 5.00 6.42
CA TYR A 390 -13.01 4.75 6.14
C TYR A 390 -12.19 5.10 7.37
N ARG A 391 -11.78 4.08 8.14
CA ARG A 391 -10.71 4.25 9.12
C ARG A 391 -9.49 4.73 8.34
N PHE A 392 -9.08 5.94 8.63
CA PHE A 392 -8.13 6.78 7.89
C PHE A 392 -6.73 6.19 7.65
N LEU A 393 -6.47 4.96 8.08
CA LEU A 393 -5.14 4.38 8.25
C LEU A 393 -5.10 2.86 7.95
N ASP A 394 -6.04 2.30 7.19
CA ASP A 394 -5.82 0.99 6.56
C ASP A 394 -4.90 1.18 5.34
N PHE A 395 -3.63 1.45 5.62
CA PHE A 395 -2.61 1.76 4.62
C PHE A 395 -2.20 0.55 3.77
N ASP A 396 -2.63 -0.66 4.15
CA ASP A 396 -2.40 -1.88 3.37
C ASP A 396 -3.12 -1.82 2.00
N GLU A 397 -4.12 -0.94 1.82
CA GLU A 397 -4.79 -0.68 0.53
C GLU A 397 -4.13 0.42 -0.32
N LEU A 398 -3.10 1.12 0.18
CA LEU A 398 -2.26 2.02 -0.62
C LEU A 398 -1.06 1.29 -1.24
N GLU A 399 -0.98 -0.04 -1.12
CA GLU A 399 -0.10 -0.81 -2.00
C GLU A 399 -0.47 -0.48 -3.46
N PRO A 400 0.50 -0.04 -4.28
CA PRO A 400 0.27 0.30 -5.66
C PRO A 400 -0.01 -1.00 -6.44
N LYS A 401 -1.24 -1.49 -6.39
CA LYS A 401 -1.78 -2.31 -7.48
C LYS A 401 -1.97 -1.34 -8.63
N SER A 402 -1.07 -1.45 -9.59
CA SER A 402 -0.59 -0.42 -10.50
C SER A 402 -1.58 0.19 -11.49
N ASP A 403 -2.91 0.02 -11.35
CA ASP A 403 -3.85 0.41 -12.40
C ASP A 403 -5.03 1.29 -11.96
N ASP A 404 -5.26 1.55 -10.66
CA ASP A 404 -6.54 2.17 -10.21
C ASP A 404 -6.40 3.31 -9.18
N LEU A 405 -5.35 4.14 -9.29
CA LEU A 405 -5.17 5.32 -8.43
C LEU A 405 -6.30 6.37 -8.57
N SER A 406 -7.09 6.33 -9.65
CA SER A 406 -8.25 7.21 -9.84
C SER A 406 -9.36 7.02 -8.80
N GLU A 407 -9.47 5.86 -8.14
CA GLU A 407 -10.51 5.62 -7.11
C GLU A 407 -10.16 6.21 -5.72
N TYR A 408 -8.94 6.74 -5.53
CA TYR A 408 -8.39 7.14 -4.23
C TYR A 408 -8.22 8.66 -4.05
N ASN A 409 -8.62 9.48 -5.02
CA ASN A 409 -8.26 10.89 -5.08
C ASN A 409 -8.92 11.75 -4.00
N SER A 410 -8.15 12.74 -3.49
CA SER A 410 -8.52 13.74 -2.47
C SER A 410 -8.77 13.25 -1.04
N ARG A 411 -8.50 11.97 -0.73
CA ARG A 411 -8.65 11.41 0.63
C ARG A 411 -7.62 11.96 1.63
N LEU A 412 -6.46 12.41 1.16
CA LEU A 412 -5.45 13.07 2.00
C LEU A 412 -5.66 14.58 2.02
N SER A 413 -5.54 15.17 3.21
CA SER A 413 -5.70 16.61 3.42
C SER A 413 -4.73 17.10 4.48
N PHE A 414 -4.20 18.31 4.30
CA PHE A 414 -3.48 19.05 5.34
C PHE A 414 -4.37 20.11 5.98
N ASP A 415 -4.30 20.22 7.30
CA ASP A 415 -4.73 21.42 8.01
C ASP A 415 -3.52 22.32 8.24
N PHE A 416 -3.69 23.60 7.88
CA PHE A 416 -2.75 24.67 8.19
C PHE A 416 -3.23 25.33 9.49
N ILE A 417 -2.43 25.22 10.54
CA ILE A 417 -2.81 25.62 11.90
C ILE A 417 -2.00 26.83 12.33
N ALA A 418 -2.67 27.83 12.90
CA ALA A 418 -2.00 28.99 13.48
C ALA A 418 -1.19 28.57 14.72
N THR A 419 0.05 29.01 14.80
CA THR A 419 0.98 28.73 15.93
C THR A 419 1.04 29.87 16.94
N GLU A 420 0.48 31.02 16.57
CA GLU A 420 0.25 32.20 17.41
C GLU A 420 -1.07 32.87 16.99
N ASP A 421 -1.49 33.91 17.71
CA ASP A 421 -2.64 34.72 17.30
C ASP A 421 -2.26 35.59 16.08
N ILE A 422 -3.07 35.55 15.01
CA ILE A 422 -2.81 36.26 13.75
C ILE A 422 -3.89 37.32 13.53
N LEU A 423 -3.48 38.57 13.35
CA LEU A 423 -4.39 39.70 13.18
C LEU A 423 -4.90 39.81 11.74
N PRO A 424 -6.11 40.38 11.52
CA PRO A 424 -6.57 40.69 10.17
C PRO A 424 -5.56 41.57 9.42
N GLY A 425 -5.17 41.16 8.21
CA GLY A 425 -4.19 41.84 7.38
C GLY A 425 -2.74 41.47 7.67
N GLU A 426 -2.46 40.59 8.64
CA GLU A 426 -1.13 40.04 8.87
C GLU A 426 -0.80 38.93 7.85
N GLU A 427 0.47 38.85 7.44
CA GLU A 427 0.94 37.81 6.51
C GLU A 427 1.17 36.49 7.25
N ILE A 428 0.84 35.39 6.59
CA ILE A 428 0.95 34.04 7.13
C ILE A 428 2.16 33.37 6.50
N PHE A 429 2.98 32.77 7.36
CA PHE A 429 4.22 32.11 6.99
C PHE A 429 4.29 30.69 7.51
N LEU A 430 4.85 29.80 6.70
CA LEU A 430 5.16 28.42 7.04
C LEU A 430 6.68 28.21 7.07
N ASP A 431 7.17 27.37 7.97
CA ASP A 431 8.55 26.89 7.89
C ASP A 431 8.60 25.71 6.91
N TYR A 432 9.29 25.89 5.77
CA TYR A 432 9.47 24.85 4.74
C TYR A 432 10.63 23.89 5.10
N GLY A 433 11.42 24.22 6.13
CA GLY A 433 12.50 23.40 6.64
C GLY A 433 13.85 23.63 5.96
N GLU A 434 14.91 23.15 6.62
CA GLU A 434 16.32 23.39 6.25
C GLU A 434 16.72 22.85 4.88
N GLU A 435 16.01 21.84 4.36
CA GLU A 435 16.25 21.33 3.02
C GLU A 435 15.92 22.38 1.95
N TRP A 436 14.75 23.03 2.08
CA TRP A 436 14.35 24.10 1.19
C TRP A 436 15.27 25.31 1.33
N GLU A 437 15.64 25.70 2.56
CA GLU A 437 16.54 26.85 2.80
C GLU A 437 17.90 26.68 2.14
N ARG A 438 18.48 25.48 2.21
CA ARG A 438 19.75 25.18 1.54
C ARG A 438 19.61 25.25 0.03
N ALA A 439 18.49 24.80 -0.52
CA ALA A 439 18.20 24.90 -1.95
C ALA A 439 18.06 26.37 -2.38
N TRP A 440 17.34 27.20 -1.60
CA TRP A 440 17.16 28.62 -1.86
C TRP A 440 18.47 29.41 -1.76
N ALA A 441 19.24 29.22 -0.69
CA ALA A 441 20.53 29.87 -0.52
C ALA A 441 21.51 29.50 -1.64
N LYS A 442 21.48 28.24 -2.10
CA LYS A 442 22.25 27.81 -3.27
C LYS A 442 21.79 28.55 -4.53
N HIS A 443 20.48 28.64 -4.77
CA HIS A 443 19.91 29.39 -5.89
C HIS A 443 20.34 30.86 -5.87
N GLU A 444 20.21 31.56 -4.75
CA GLU A 444 20.67 32.95 -4.62
C GLU A 444 22.16 33.12 -4.90
N SER A 445 22.99 32.17 -4.46
CA SER A 445 24.46 32.24 -4.65
C SER A 445 24.91 32.11 -6.11
N VAL A 446 24.11 31.47 -6.95
CA VAL A 446 24.41 31.25 -8.39
C VAL A 446 23.54 32.09 -9.31
N TRP A 447 22.52 32.76 -8.77
CA TRP A 447 21.61 33.59 -9.55
C TRP A 447 22.36 34.79 -10.13
N ALA A 448 22.09 35.06 -11.40
CA ALA A 448 22.63 36.19 -12.12
C ALA A 448 21.53 36.79 -12.99
N THR A 449 21.60 38.11 -13.21
CA THR A 449 20.65 38.82 -14.08
C THR A 449 20.57 38.12 -15.45
N PRO A 450 19.37 37.69 -15.90
CA PRO A 450 19.21 36.99 -17.17
C PRO A 450 19.71 37.82 -18.36
N LYS A 451 20.26 37.17 -19.39
CA LYS A 451 20.69 37.85 -20.64
C LYS A 451 19.55 38.60 -21.34
N SER A 452 18.31 38.19 -21.09
CA SER A 452 17.07 38.85 -21.52
C SER A 452 16.69 40.05 -20.64
N ALA A 453 17.63 40.73 -19.99
CA ALA A 453 17.38 41.90 -19.13
C ALA A 453 16.69 43.09 -19.83
N ALA A 454 16.68 43.12 -21.17
CA ALA A 454 15.93 44.10 -21.97
C ALA A 454 14.43 43.75 -22.13
N TYR A 455 13.99 42.61 -21.58
CA TYR A 455 12.59 42.22 -21.54
C TYR A 455 11.76 43.22 -20.73
N ILE A 456 10.65 43.66 -21.32
CA ILE A 456 9.64 44.48 -20.67
C ILE A 456 8.37 43.61 -20.59
N PRO A 457 7.79 43.40 -19.40
CA PRO A 457 6.54 42.66 -19.30
C PRO A 457 5.42 43.22 -20.16
N SER A 458 4.64 42.34 -20.81
CA SER A 458 3.54 42.73 -21.68
C SER A 458 2.51 43.66 -21.01
N ASN A 459 2.23 43.50 -19.72
CA ASN A 459 1.33 44.40 -18.97
C ASN A 459 1.86 45.85 -18.86
N VAL A 460 3.19 46.04 -18.82
CA VAL A 460 3.82 47.37 -18.81
C VAL A 460 3.68 48.03 -20.19
N LEU A 461 3.93 47.30 -21.28
CA LEU A 461 3.73 47.81 -22.65
C LEU A 461 2.27 48.15 -22.94
N ASN A 462 1.33 47.44 -22.29
CA ASN A 462 -0.10 47.69 -22.44
C ASN A 462 -0.59 48.90 -21.62
N SER A 463 0.09 49.26 -20.53
CA SER A 463 -0.29 50.42 -19.71
C SER A 463 0.17 51.75 -20.32
N ASP A 464 1.21 51.72 -21.16
CA ASP A 464 1.67 52.87 -21.94
C ASP A 464 0.97 52.93 -23.32
N SER A 465 0.03 53.86 -23.47
CA SER A 465 -0.69 54.06 -24.74
C SER A 465 0.17 54.69 -25.84
N SER A 466 1.35 55.22 -25.50
CA SER A 466 2.31 55.78 -26.45
C SER A 466 3.23 54.72 -27.07
N GLU A 467 3.25 53.50 -26.53
CA GLU A 467 4.08 52.41 -27.06
C GLU A 467 3.63 52.02 -28.48
N PRO A 468 4.54 52.08 -29.48
CA PRO A 468 4.21 51.86 -30.88
C PRO A 468 3.91 50.38 -31.16
N ILE A 469 2.88 50.13 -31.97
CA ILE A 469 2.63 48.81 -32.54
C ILE A 469 3.53 48.63 -33.76
N LEU A 470 4.34 47.59 -33.73
CA LEU A 470 5.24 47.19 -34.81
C LEU A 470 4.59 46.09 -35.66
N LEU A 471 5.10 45.90 -36.88
CA LEU A 471 4.75 44.73 -37.69
C LEU A 471 5.15 43.45 -36.96
N SER A 472 4.34 42.39 -37.06
CA SER A 472 4.61 41.13 -36.34
C SER A 472 5.91 40.42 -36.77
N ASN A 473 6.48 40.78 -37.92
CA ASN A 473 7.77 40.28 -38.38
C ASN A 473 8.97 41.18 -37.99
N ASP A 474 8.74 42.25 -37.23
CA ASP A 474 9.80 43.14 -36.76
C ASP A 474 10.66 42.44 -35.69
N THR A 475 11.97 42.48 -35.90
CA THR A 475 12.98 41.93 -34.98
C THR A 475 12.92 42.53 -33.56
N LYS A 476 12.36 43.73 -33.38
CA LYS A 476 12.19 44.36 -32.07
C LYS A 476 11.11 43.70 -31.21
N LEU A 477 10.18 42.95 -31.82
CA LEU A 477 9.10 42.24 -31.13
C LEU A 477 9.52 40.84 -30.65
N HIS A 478 10.81 40.61 -30.40
CA HIS A 478 11.31 39.23 -30.23
C HIS A 478 10.71 38.47 -29.03
N HIS A 479 10.31 39.20 -27.97
CA HIS A 479 9.73 38.65 -26.75
C HIS A 479 8.21 38.68 -26.69
N HIS A 480 7.56 39.36 -27.64
CA HIS A 480 6.14 39.69 -27.56
C HIS A 480 5.37 39.21 -28.79
N ALA A 481 4.07 39.12 -28.62
CA ALA A 481 3.09 38.90 -29.68
C ALA A 481 1.89 39.82 -29.44
N TYR A 482 0.90 39.76 -30.33
CA TYR A 482 -0.29 40.57 -30.22
C TYR A 482 -1.56 39.73 -30.00
N LEU A 483 -2.45 40.28 -29.19
CA LEU A 483 -3.84 39.89 -29.15
C LEU A 483 -4.70 41.06 -29.67
N CYS A 484 -5.63 40.77 -30.56
CA CYS A 484 -6.54 41.73 -31.18
C CYS A 484 -7.97 41.50 -30.71
N ARG A 485 -8.76 42.59 -30.58
CA ARG A 485 -10.19 42.49 -30.28
C ARG A 485 -10.95 41.96 -31.49
N LEU A 486 -11.87 41.03 -31.23
CA LEU A 486 -12.85 40.54 -32.18
C LEU A 486 -14.22 40.46 -31.49
N GLU A 487 -15.31 40.36 -32.27
CA GLU A 487 -16.65 40.24 -31.70
C GLU A 487 -16.79 39.03 -30.77
N PRO A 488 -17.62 39.14 -29.71
CA PRO A 488 -17.99 38.00 -28.89
C PRO A 488 -18.61 36.90 -29.77
N PHE A 489 -18.16 35.65 -29.63
CA PHE A 489 -18.63 34.50 -30.42
C PHE A 489 -18.30 34.53 -31.92
N ALA A 490 -17.19 35.16 -32.31
CA ALA A 490 -16.69 35.04 -33.67
C ALA A 490 -16.60 33.58 -34.11
N ARG A 491 -17.12 33.27 -35.32
CA ARG A 491 -17.04 31.92 -35.87
C ARG A 491 -15.58 31.49 -36.01
N GLU A 492 -15.24 30.37 -35.39
CA GLU A 492 -13.90 29.75 -35.42
C GLU A 492 -13.64 28.89 -36.66
N ASP A 493 -14.66 28.66 -37.49
CA ASP A 493 -14.53 27.86 -38.70
C ASP A 493 -13.61 28.58 -39.70
N ALA A 494 -12.58 27.88 -40.17
CA ALA A 494 -11.75 28.36 -41.26
C ALA A 494 -12.58 28.42 -42.54
N ILE A 495 -12.75 29.63 -43.10
CA ILE A 495 -13.49 29.83 -44.34
C ILE A 495 -12.49 29.82 -45.52
N PRO A 496 -12.71 29.05 -46.59
CA PRO A 496 -11.92 29.17 -47.81
C PRO A 496 -12.02 30.60 -48.37
N ASN A 497 -10.87 31.26 -48.60
CA ASN A 497 -10.78 32.67 -49.03
C ASN A 497 -11.41 33.68 -48.05
N ILE A 498 -10.73 33.92 -46.93
CA ILE A 498 -11.14 34.90 -45.91
C ILE A 498 -11.09 36.32 -46.49
N PRO A 499 -12.24 37.01 -46.63
CA PRO A 499 -12.27 38.39 -47.13
C PRO A 499 -11.64 39.36 -46.12
N GLU A 500 -11.21 40.51 -46.62
CA GLU A 500 -10.73 41.60 -45.77
C GLU A 500 -11.92 42.47 -45.31
N GLU A 501 -12.08 42.60 -44.00
CA GLU A 501 -13.22 43.27 -43.36
C GLU A 501 -12.77 44.56 -42.68
N ASP A 502 -13.63 45.57 -42.62
CA ASP A 502 -13.35 46.81 -41.90
C ASP A 502 -13.74 46.66 -40.42
N PHE A 503 -12.77 46.81 -39.51
CA PHE A 503 -12.99 46.71 -38.07
C PHE A 503 -14.08 47.65 -37.57
N ARG A 504 -14.17 48.87 -38.13
CA ARG A 504 -15.15 49.88 -37.69
C ARG A 504 -16.55 49.62 -38.23
N ALA A 505 -16.68 48.79 -39.26
CA ALA A 505 -17.97 48.44 -39.84
C ALA A 505 -18.70 47.34 -39.03
N ASN A 506 -18.04 46.72 -38.05
CA ASN A 506 -18.64 45.70 -37.20
C ASN A 506 -19.19 46.30 -35.88
N PRO A 507 -20.52 46.52 -35.76
CA PRO A 507 -21.11 47.10 -34.55
C PRO A 507 -21.03 46.18 -33.33
N GLN A 508 -20.77 44.88 -33.53
CA GLN A 508 -20.71 43.88 -32.45
C GLN A 508 -19.40 43.95 -31.64
N ILE A 509 -18.41 44.74 -32.08
CA ILE A 509 -17.13 44.92 -31.37
C ILE A 509 -17.22 46.03 -30.29
N LEU A 510 -18.30 46.82 -30.30
CA LEU A 510 -18.47 47.96 -29.40
C LEU A 510 -19.28 47.57 -28.14
N PRO A 511 -18.72 47.64 -26.92
CA PRO A 511 -19.40 47.12 -25.72
C PRO A 511 -20.77 47.71 -25.43
N HIS A 512 -20.99 48.98 -25.77
CA HIS A 512 -22.25 49.68 -25.53
C HIS A 512 -23.41 49.19 -26.42
N THR A 513 -23.13 48.39 -27.47
CA THR A 513 -24.16 47.81 -28.34
C THR A 513 -24.72 46.50 -27.80
N TRP A 514 -24.09 45.91 -26.78
CA TRP A 514 -24.56 44.66 -26.18
C TRP A 514 -25.63 44.87 -25.12
N ASN A 515 -26.41 43.84 -24.87
CA ASN A 515 -27.34 43.83 -23.75
C ASN A 515 -26.59 43.81 -22.39
N ASN A 516 -27.27 44.21 -21.32
CA ASN A 516 -26.68 44.32 -19.98
C ASN A 516 -26.06 43.00 -19.46
N ALA A 517 -26.65 41.85 -19.82
CA ALA A 517 -26.15 40.55 -19.38
C ALA A 517 -24.81 40.21 -20.06
N THR A 518 -24.69 40.48 -21.36
CA THR A 518 -23.45 40.31 -22.13
C THR A 518 -22.37 41.28 -21.65
N GLN A 519 -22.71 42.55 -21.40
CA GLN A 519 -21.77 43.52 -20.84
C GLN A 519 -21.25 43.08 -19.47
N ALA A 520 -22.13 42.59 -18.59
CA ALA A 520 -21.77 42.10 -17.27
C ALA A 520 -20.89 40.84 -17.35
N PHE A 521 -21.22 39.87 -18.22
CA PHE A 521 -20.47 38.63 -18.39
C PHE A 521 -19.00 38.89 -18.75
N TYR A 522 -18.77 39.77 -19.72
CA TYR A 522 -17.44 40.01 -20.23
C TYR A 522 -16.67 41.14 -19.54
N ARG A 523 -17.32 41.97 -18.71
CA ARG A 523 -16.61 42.92 -17.84
C ARG A 523 -15.50 42.21 -17.03
N ASP A 524 -15.78 41.00 -16.58
CA ASP A 524 -14.88 40.18 -15.78
C ASP A 524 -14.27 38.99 -16.58
N ASN A 525 -14.57 38.90 -17.89
CA ASN A 525 -14.08 37.87 -18.81
C ASN A 525 -13.58 38.45 -20.15
N ASP A 526 -12.98 39.64 -20.11
CA ASP A 526 -12.61 40.38 -21.31
C ASP A 526 -11.56 39.63 -22.18
N TYR A 527 -10.73 38.77 -21.56
CA TYR A 527 -9.80 37.83 -22.23
C TYR A 527 -10.47 36.99 -23.33
N LEU A 528 -11.76 36.66 -23.19
CA LEU A 528 -12.52 35.94 -24.22
C LEU A 528 -12.64 36.72 -25.54
N TRP A 529 -12.48 38.06 -25.53
CA TRP A 529 -12.50 38.90 -26.75
C TRP A 529 -11.14 39.12 -27.39
N TRP A 530 -10.08 38.73 -26.71
CA TRP A 530 -8.72 38.95 -27.17
C TRP A 530 -8.24 37.71 -27.92
N TRP A 531 -8.02 37.85 -29.23
CA TRP A 531 -7.63 36.75 -30.12
C TRP A 531 -6.18 36.90 -30.58
N PRO A 532 -5.42 35.82 -30.72
CA PRO A 532 -4.08 35.89 -31.29
C PRO A 532 -4.11 36.53 -32.67
N CYS A 533 -3.21 37.47 -32.93
CA CYS A 533 -3.18 38.17 -34.21
C CYS A 533 -1.78 38.60 -34.64
N ASP A 534 -1.64 38.77 -35.95
CA ASP A 534 -0.47 39.38 -36.58
C ASP A 534 -0.82 40.75 -37.17
N VAL A 535 -0.01 41.76 -36.88
CA VAL A 535 -0.06 43.06 -37.54
C VAL A 535 0.74 42.95 -38.84
N VAL A 536 0.05 43.10 -39.98
CA VAL A 536 0.64 42.90 -41.31
C VAL A 536 0.88 44.20 -42.07
N ASP A 537 0.15 45.27 -41.73
CA ASP A 537 0.33 46.59 -42.32
C ASP A 537 -0.04 47.69 -41.33
N ILE A 538 0.61 48.85 -41.47
CA ILE A 538 0.41 50.05 -40.64
C ILE A 538 0.09 51.20 -41.58
N ASN A 539 -1.04 51.87 -41.36
CA ASN A 539 -1.42 53.03 -42.17
C ASN A 539 -0.36 54.14 -42.10
N ALA A 540 -0.30 54.98 -43.13
CA ALA A 540 0.73 56.02 -43.29
C ALA A 540 0.82 57.04 -42.13
N ASP A 541 -0.27 57.22 -41.38
CA ASP A 541 -0.35 58.11 -40.22
C ASP A 541 -0.13 57.38 -38.87
N GLY A 542 0.06 56.05 -38.89
CA GLY A 542 0.22 55.20 -37.71
C GLY A 542 -1.04 55.03 -36.86
N SER A 543 -2.20 55.53 -37.31
CA SER A 543 -3.42 55.58 -36.48
C SER A 543 -4.27 54.30 -36.55
N ALA A 544 -4.04 53.47 -37.57
CA ALA A 544 -4.77 52.21 -37.75
C ALA A 544 -3.91 51.12 -38.40
N PHE A 545 -4.33 49.88 -38.18
CA PHE A 545 -3.57 48.67 -38.48
C PHE A 545 -4.41 47.69 -39.31
N SER A 546 -3.73 46.91 -40.16
CA SER A 546 -4.30 45.73 -40.79
C SER A 546 -3.76 44.48 -40.09
N VAL A 547 -4.65 43.60 -39.68
CA VAL A 547 -4.31 42.43 -38.85
C VAL A 547 -4.88 41.13 -39.42
N ARG A 548 -4.16 40.03 -39.21
CA ARG A 548 -4.65 38.66 -39.39
C ARG A 548 -4.97 38.08 -38.03
N VAL A 549 -6.21 37.66 -37.81
CA VAL A 549 -6.65 37.07 -36.54
C VAL A 549 -6.67 35.55 -36.69
N TYR A 550 -6.13 34.86 -35.68
CA TYR A 550 -5.97 33.42 -35.65
C TYR A 550 -6.95 32.76 -34.68
N LYS A 551 -7.25 31.48 -34.91
CA LYS A 551 -8.05 30.65 -34.02
C LYS A 551 -7.41 30.52 -32.63
N LYS A 552 -8.25 30.54 -31.58
CA LYS A 552 -7.89 30.22 -30.19
C LYS A 552 -7.77 28.71 -30.00
N SER A 553 -6.78 28.10 -30.64
CA SER A 553 -6.45 26.69 -30.42
C SER A 553 -5.01 26.53 -29.93
N PRO A 554 -4.75 25.58 -29.01
CA PRO A 554 -3.40 25.18 -28.68
C PRO A 554 -2.69 24.60 -29.93
N GLY A 555 -1.38 24.86 -30.06
CA GLY A 555 -0.55 24.35 -31.16
C GLY A 555 0.15 25.41 -32.04
N LEU A 556 1.26 24.98 -32.65
CA LEU A 556 2.22 25.79 -33.42
C LEU A 556 1.68 26.43 -34.71
N LYS A 557 0.62 25.85 -35.31
CA LYS A 557 -0.04 26.41 -36.50
C LYS A 557 -1.50 26.70 -36.19
N ARG A 558 -1.80 27.99 -36.08
CA ARG A 558 -3.17 28.47 -35.92
C ARG A 558 -3.73 28.86 -37.28
N ASP A 559 -4.94 28.43 -37.56
CA ASP A 559 -5.65 28.85 -38.77
C ASP A 559 -6.03 30.32 -38.65
N VAL A 560 -5.89 31.06 -39.75
CA VAL A 560 -6.44 32.41 -39.85
C VAL A 560 -7.95 32.29 -39.89
N ILE A 561 -8.65 33.07 -39.07
CA ILE A 561 -10.12 33.12 -39.05
C ILE A 561 -10.67 34.43 -39.61
N ARG A 562 -9.92 35.53 -39.53
CA ARG A 562 -10.32 36.85 -40.03
C ARG A 562 -9.13 37.66 -40.54
N ARG A 563 -9.41 38.58 -41.48
CA ARG A 563 -8.49 39.64 -41.92
C ARG A 563 -9.19 40.97 -41.72
N LEU A 564 -8.66 41.82 -40.86
CA LEU A 564 -9.29 43.09 -40.49
C LEU A 564 -8.39 44.25 -40.90
N ARG A 565 -8.98 45.32 -41.43
CA ARG A 565 -8.32 46.62 -41.68
C ARG A 565 -8.92 47.71 -40.80
N ASN A 566 -8.24 48.85 -40.72
CA ASN A 566 -8.66 50.01 -39.93
C ASN A 566 -8.80 49.71 -38.42
N VAL A 567 -8.03 48.76 -37.90
CA VAL A 567 -8.03 48.37 -36.49
C VAL A 567 -7.33 49.47 -35.68
N PRO A 568 -7.93 50.04 -34.62
CA PRO A 568 -7.30 51.08 -33.81
C PRO A 568 -6.32 50.49 -32.79
N ARG A 569 -5.35 51.29 -32.30
CA ARG A 569 -4.38 50.90 -31.26
C ARG A 569 -5.01 50.24 -30.03
N GLN A 570 -6.12 50.78 -29.54
CA GLN A 570 -6.84 50.25 -28.36
C GLN A 570 -7.48 48.86 -28.57
N ALA A 571 -7.52 48.37 -29.81
CA ALA A 571 -7.98 47.04 -30.16
C ALA A 571 -6.83 46.04 -30.33
N ILE A 572 -5.58 46.43 -30.02
CA ILE A 572 -4.38 45.59 -30.06
C ILE A 572 -3.68 45.69 -28.70
N LYS A 573 -3.37 44.55 -28.10
CA LYS A 573 -2.59 44.47 -26.86
C LYS A 573 -1.38 43.56 -27.05
N PHE A 574 -0.29 43.89 -26.36
CA PHE A 574 0.88 43.04 -26.23
C PHE A 574 0.56 41.84 -25.34
N VAL A 575 1.15 40.70 -25.67
CA VAL A 575 1.23 39.52 -24.82
C VAL A 575 2.64 38.98 -24.93
N ASP A 576 3.14 38.30 -23.91
CA ASP A 576 4.44 37.65 -24.02
C ASP A 576 4.34 36.49 -25.00
N LYS A 577 5.36 36.33 -25.83
CA LYS A 577 5.45 35.22 -26.76
C LYS A 577 5.64 33.92 -25.96
N GLN A 578 5.08 32.81 -26.45
CA GLN A 578 5.27 31.49 -25.85
C GLN A 578 6.74 31.26 -25.48
N TYR A 579 7.00 30.71 -24.30
CA TYR A 579 8.33 30.44 -23.73
C TYR A 579 9.17 31.66 -23.33
N HIS A 580 8.61 32.88 -23.26
CA HIS A 580 9.39 34.10 -22.95
C HIS A 580 9.06 34.76 -21.59
N SER A 581 7.99 34.35 -20.92
CA SER A 581 7.64 34.86 -19.60
C SER A 581 8.66 34.45 -18.53
N ASP A 582 8.53 34.99 -17.32
CA ASP A 582 9.48 34.73 -16.22
C ASP A 582 9.54 33.27 -15.78
N GLN A 583 8.47 32.48 -15.93
CA GLN A 583 8.51 31.07 -15.52
C GLN A 583 9.44 30.21 -16.40
N HIS A 584 9.81 30.70 -17.59
CA HIS A 584 10.67 29.96 -18.51
C HIS A 584 12.16 30.20 -18.28
N LEU A 585 12.54 31.15 -17.41
CA LEU A 585 13.95 31.44 -17.19
C LEU A 585 14.71 30.18 -16.74
N PRO A 586 15.85 29.84 -17.38
CA PRO A 586 16.52 28.55 -17.19
C PRO A 586 17.09 28.37 -15.78
N ASN A 587 17.39 29.47 -15.10
CA ASN A 587 17.87 29.48 -13.71
C ASN A 587 16.76 29.87 -12.73
N SER A 588 15.48 29.62 -13.03
CA SER A 588 14.38 29.84 -12.07
C SER A 588 14.43 28.81 -10.94
N PHE A 589 14.04 29.20 -9.73
CA PHE A 589 14.01 28.28 -8.60
C PHE A 589 12.91 27.22 -8.77
N ARG A 590 13.26 25.94 -8.59
CA ARG A 590 12.34 24.78 -8.68
C ARG A 590 12.63 23.78 -7.56
N HIS A 591 11.77 23.72 -6.55
CA HIS A 591 11.92 22.81 -5.41
C HIS A 591 10.56 22.54 -4.75
N TYR A 592 10.25 21.28 -4.41
CA TYR A 592 9.06 20.96 -3.62
C TYR A 592 9.19 21.52 -2.19
N ILE A 593 8.09 21.60 -1.46
CA ILE A 593 8.07 21.96 -0.04
C ILE A 593 8.29 20.68 0.78
N PRO A 594 9.41 20.53 1.52
CA PRO A 594 9.66 19.33 2.31
C PRO A 594 8.58 19.09 3.38
N ILE A 595 8.06 17.86 3.45
CA ILE A 595 7.22 17.42 4.57
C ILE A 595 8.14 17.06 5.74
N PRO A 596 7.89 17.56 6.97
CA PRO A 596 8.70 17.20 8.12
C PRO A 596 8.69 15.70 8.41
N ASP A 597 9.87 15.11 8.70
CA ASP A 597 10.04 13.68 9.02
C ASP A 597 9.06 13.22 10.13
N LYS A 598 8.76 14.10 11.10
CA LYS A 598 7.86 13.83 12.23
C LYS A 598 6.42 13.47 11.83
N ILE A 599 5.96 13.94 10.66
CA ILE A 599 4.60 13.67 10.18
C ILE A 599 4.57 12.84 8.90
N PHE A 600 5.72 12.57 8.28
CA PHE A 600 5.79 11.77 7.06
C PHE A 600 5.73 10.26 7.38
N PRO A 601 4.78 9.49 6.82
CA PRO A 601 4.67 8.05 7.08
C PRO A 601 5.94 7.28 6.69
N LEU A 602 6.41 6.39 7.58
CA LEU A 602 7.64 5.64 7.35
C LEU A 602 7.55 4.70 6.15
N HIS A 603 6.40 4.05 5.93
CA HIS A 603 6.20 3.10 4.84
C HIS A 603 6.13 3.76 3.45
N TRP A 604 6.03 5.09 3.36
CA TRP A 604 6.14 5.83 2.11
C TRP A 604 7.59 6.17 1.74
N LYS A 605 8.55 5.83 2.61
CA LYS A 605 9.98 5.99 2.34
C LYS A 605 10.50 4.80 1.54
N LYS A 606 11.36 5.06 0.56
CA LYS A 606 12.00 4.08 -0.34
C LYS A 606 12.90 3.08 0.39
N ASP A 607 13.40 3.44 1.57
CA ASP A 607 14.24 2.62 2.44
C ASP A 607 13.43 1.87 3.52
N TYR A 608 12.09 1.91 3.46
CA TYR A 608 11.26 1.10 4.33
C TYR A 608 11.47 -0.39 4.05
N THR A 609 11.88 -1.14 5.07
CA THR A 609 11.98 -2.60 5.00
C THR A 609 10.69 -3.21 5.53
N SER A 610 10.04 -4.04 4.71
CA SER A 610 8.83 -4.76 5.10
C SER A 610 9.17 -6.12 5.71
N SER A 611 8.20 -6.79 6.34
CA SER A 611 8.40 -8.12 6.90
C SER A 611 8.66 -9.19 5.82
N THR A 612 8.20 -8.98 4.60
CA THR A 612 8.39 -9.92 3.48
C THR A 612 9.82 -9.90 2.93
N ASP A 613 10.55 -8.80 3.15
CA ASP A 613 11.98 -8.70 2.82
C ASP A 613 12.84 -9.57 3.76
N VAL A 614 12.33 -9.89 4.96
CA VAL A 614 13.00 -10.74 5.94
C VAL A 614 12.54 -12.20 5.75
N ARG A 615 13.29 -12.94 4.93
CA ARG A 615 13.03 -14.37 4.72
C ARG A 615 13.60 -15.21 5.86
N LEU A 616 12.71 -15.71 6.73
CA LEU A 616 13.00 -16.74 7.73
C LEU A 616 12.41 -18.08 7.29
N GLY A 617 13.23 -19.12 7.24
CA GLY A 617 12.79 -20.46 6.82
C GLY A 617 12.29 -21.31 7.98
N THR A 618 11.37 -22.23 7.70
CA THR A 618 11.46 -23.58 8.26
C THR A 618 12.28 -24.37 7.24
N LYS A 619 13.30 -25.15 7.65
CA LYS A 619 14.05 -26.03 6.72
C LYS A 619 13.20 -27.17 6.13
N ASN A 620 12.08 -26.88 5.48
CA ASN A 620 11.35 -27.86 4.71
C ASN A 620 10.71 -27.27 3.46
N THR A 621 11.52 -27.09 2.41
CA THR A 621 11.08 -27.07 1.02
C THR A 621 12.25 -27.52 0.15
N GLY A 622 12.08 -28.64 -0.55
CA GLY A 622 12.96 -29.02 -1.65
C GLY A 622 12.94 -28.02 -2.80
N ALA A 623 13.89 -28.24 -3.71
CA ALA A 623 14.15 -27.54 -4.97
C ALA A 623 14.94 -26.22 -4.86
N ASP A 624 16.27 -26.36 -4.91
CA ASP A 624 17.05 -25.60 -5.89
C ASP A 624 18.12 -26.54 -6.50
N ILE A 625 17.70 -27.22 -7.57
CA ILE A 625 18.51 -28.18 -8.33
C ILE A 625 19.44 -27.34 -9.21
N SER A 626 20.65 -27.10 -8.72
CA SER A 626 21.76 -26.73 -9.59
C SER A 626 22.60 -27.98 -9.84
N GLU A 627 22.81 -28.26 -11.13
CA GLU A 627 23.56 -29.37 -11.71
C GLU A 627 24.82 -29.73 -10.89
N ARG A 628 24.66 -30.61 -9.92
CA ARG A 628 25.76 -31.19 -9.15
C ARG A 628 25.98 -32.62 -9.61
N ASN A 629 27.25 -32.98 -9.68
CA ASN A 629 27.70 -34.27 -10.18
C ASN A 629 27.50 -35.32 -9.06
N GLU A 630 26.27 -35.85 -8.95
CA GLU A 630 25.82 -36.79 -7.90
C GLU A 630 26.83 -37.93 -7.64
N ASP A 631 27.45 -38.45 -8.70
CA ASP A 631 28.44 -39.52 -8.62
C ASP A 631 29.70 -39.15 -7.82
N ASN A 632 30.15 -37.90 -7.91
CA ASN A 632 31.33 -37.43 -7.18
C ASN A 632 30.99 -37.18 -5.71
N GLU A 633 29.81 -36.66 -5.42
CA GLU A 633 29.35 -36.43 -4.04
C GLU A 633 29.10 -37.76 -3.32
N ARG A 634 28.53 -38.77 -4.01
CA ARG A 634 28.38 -40.12 -3.47
C ARG A 634 29.71 -40.78 -3.17
N LYS A 635 30.69 -40.72 -4.10
CA LYS A 635 32.04 -41.25 -3.86
C LYS A 635 32.75 -40.54 -2.71
N LYS A 636 32.56 -39.22 -2.58
CA LYS A 636 33.13 -38.41 -1.49
C LYS A 636 32.50 -38.79 -0.16
N TYR A 637 31.17 -38.83 -0.08
CA TYR A 637 30.42 -39.23 1.11
C TYR A 637 30.82 -40.64 1.56
N GLU A 638 30.85 -41.62 0.66
CA GLU A 638 31.30 -42.98 0.98
C GLU A 638 32.76 -43.03 1.45
N SER A 639 33.64 -42.21 0.85
CA SER A 639 35.03 -42.06 1.30
C SER A 639 35.10 -41.50 2.73
N ASP A 640 34.36 -40.44 3.01
CA ASP A 640 34.37 -39.74 4.29
C ASP A 640 33.77 -40.63 5.39
N LEU A 641 32.69 -41.35 5.08
CA LEU A 641 32.05 -42.33 5.96
C LEU A 641 33.00 -43.49 6.33
N ARG A 642 33.81 -43.97 5.38
CA ARG A 642 34.83 -45.01 5.61
C ARG A 642 36.04 -44.51 6.41
N LYS A 643 36.41 -43.23 6.26
CA LYS A 643 37.53 -42.61 6.96
C LYS A 643 37.18 -42.17 8.38
N ALA A 644 35.92 -41.79 8.61
CA ALA A 644 35.45 -41.33 9.91
C ALA A 644 35.57 -42.42 10.97
N THR A 645 35.74 -42.03 12.24
CA THR A 645 35.66 -42.98 13.35
C THR A 645 34.27 -43.59 13.45
N CYS A 646 33.24 -42.76 13.25
CA CYS A 646 31.87 -43.20 13.09
C CYS A 646 31.10 -42.31 12.10
N GLY A 647 30.24 -42.93 11.30
CA GLY A 647 29.33 -42.22 10.41
C GLY A 647 28.08 -41.68 11.11
N VAL A 648 27.57 -42.42 12.08
CA VAL A 648 26.34 -42.10 12.81
C VAL A 648 26.50 -42.42 14.30
N TYR A 649 26.19 -41.45 15.14
CA TYR A 649 26.30 -41.55 16.58
C TYR A 649 24.93 -41.57 17.24
N VAL A 650 24.77 -42.37 18.29
CA VAL A 650 23.65 -42.25 19.22
C VAL A 650 24.15 -41.60 20.51
N ALA A 651 23.64 -40.41 20.82
CA ALA A 651 24.03 -39.61 21.98
C ALA A 651 22.80 -38.97 22.65
N ARG A 652 22.98 -38.18 23.71
CA ARG A 652 21.84 -37.47 24.35
C ARG A 652 21.26 -36.41 23.39
N SER A 653 19.95 -36.43 23.18
CA SER A 653 19.22 -35.54 22.25
C SER A 653 19.30 -34.05 22.66
N ASN A 654 19.20 -33.16 21.67
CA ASN A 654 19.00 -31.73 21.83
C ASN A 654 17.59 -31.39 22.33
N ILE A 655 16.61 -32.26 22.08
CA ILE A 655 15.28 -32.13 22.66
C ILE A 655 15.36 -32.49 24.14
N LYS A 656 15.05 -31.52 25.00
CA LYS A 656 15.06 -31.70 26.44
C LYS A 656 14.12 -32.83 26.84
N ASN A 657 14.64 -33.79 27.61
CA ASN A 657 13.92 -34.97 28.10
C ASN A 657 13.53 -36.03 27.05
N ALA A 658 13.91 -35.89 25.78
CA ALA A 658 13.65 -36.92 24.74
C ALA A 658 14.54 -38.18 24.88
N GLY A 659 15.58 -38.12 25.72
CA GLY A 659 16.49 -39.25 25.91
C GLY A 659 17.68 -39.20 24.97
N LYS A 660 17.85 -40.23 24.14
CA LYS A 660 18.93 -40.28 23.14
C LYS A 660 18.39 -39.87 21.76
N GLY A 661 19.26 -39.35 20.91
CA GLY A 661 18.98 -39.01 19.51
C GLY A 661 20.11 -39.51 18.61
N VAL A 662 19.85 -39.49 17.31
CA VAL A 662 20.77 -39.91 16.26
C VAL A 662 21.48 -38.66 15.73
N TYR A 663 22.79 -38.71 15.57
CA TYR A 663 23.63 -37.60 15.13
C TYR A 663 24.46 -38.01 13.93
N ALA A 664 24.55 -37.13 12.92
CA ALA A 664 25.44 -37.32 11.79
C ALA A 664 26.91 -37.16 12.26
N GLY A 665 27.74 -38.18 12.10
CA GLY A 665 29.18 -38.13 12.40
C GLY A 665 30.02 -37.58 11.25
N VAL A 666 29.44 -37.55 10.05
CA VAL A 666 29.99 -36.93 8.84
C VAL A 666 28.92 -36.07 8.20
N THR A 667 29.32 -35.08 7.39
CA THR A 667 28.35 -34.31 6.61
C THR A 667 27.66 -35.22 5.59
N VAL A 668 26.34 -35.31 5.66
CA VAL A 668 25.51 -36.04 4.71
C VAL A 668 25.01 -35.03 3.69
N PRO A 669 25.27 -35.22 2.38
CA PRO A 669 24.69 -34.36 1.35
C PRO A 669 23.15 -34.35 1.44
N GLY A 670 22.50 -33.33 0.88
CA GLY A 670 21.02 -33.30 0.80
C GLY A 670 20.47 -34.21 -0.30
N GLU A 671 19.20 -34.02 -0.67
CA GLU A 671 18.64 -34.57 -1.92
C GLU A 671 18.56 -36.10 -1.97
N GLY A 672 18.16 -36.74 -0.88
CA GLY A 672 17.84 -38.17 -0.92
C GLY A 672 19.00 -39.10 -0.53
N PHE A 673 20.10 -38.57 0.00
CA PHE A 673 21.27 -39.36 0.39
C PHE A 673 21.00 -40.21 1.62
N VAL A 674 21.46 -41.46 1.56
CA VAL A 674 21.19 -42.49 2.56
C VAL A 674 22.07 -42.27 3.81
N LEU A 675 21.42 -42.16 4.97
CA LEU A 675 22.06 -41.97 6.28
C LEU A 675 22.83 -43.20 6.77
N GLU A 676 22.15 -44.32 6.93
CA GLU A 676 22.72 -45.60 7.39
C GLU A 676 22.57 -46.72 6.34
N ALA A 677 22.96 -47.95 6.68
CA ALA A 677 22.79 -49.10 5.80
C ALA A 677 21.30 -49.43 5.58
N GLU A 678 20.97 -49.85 4.36
CA GLU A 678 19.72 -50.49 3.98
C GLU A 678 19.42 -51.71 4.86
N ILE A 679 18.27 -51.72 5.54
CA ILE A 679 17.91 -52.72 6.56
C ILE A 679 16.50 -53.29 6.33
N PRO A 680 16.25 -54.54 6.77
CA PRO A 680 14.90 -55.09 6.72
C PRO A 680 14.01 -54.44 7.78
N VAL A 681 12.77 -54.16 7.39
CA VAL A 681 11.70 -53.75 8.32
C VAL A 681 10.81 -54.94 8.61
N ILE A 682 10.25 -55.02 9.82
CA ILE A 682 9.55 -56.23 10.27
C ILE A 682 8.05 -55.96 10.32
N PRO A 683 7.25 -56.60 9.46
CA PRO A 683 5.80 -56.55 9.57
C PRO A 683 5.33 -57.32 10.80
N VAL A 684 4.36 -56.73 11.48
CA VAL A 684 3.72 -57.24 12.68
C VAL A 684 2.23 -57.21 12.46
N VAL A 685 1.56 -58.35 12.57
CA VAL A 685 0.18 -58.53 12.08
C VAL A 685 -0.77 -58.92 13.19
N ASP A 686 -1.95 -58.32 13.27
CA ASP A 686 -3.04 -58.71 14.16
C ASP A 686 -2.66 -58.88 15.64
N ILE A 687 -1.87 -57.94 16.20
CA ILE A 687 -1.67 -57.88 17.64
C ILE A 687 -3.00 -57.52 18.31
N ASP A 688 -3.34 -58.26 19.37
CA ASP A 688 -4.52 -58.01 20.18
C ASP A 688 -4.40 -56.64 20.86
N ARG A 689 -5.29 -55.70 20.51
CA ARG A 689 -5.24 -54.30 20.97
C ARG A 689 -5.58 -54.17 22.47
N ASP A 690 -6.15 -55.21 23.07
CA ASP A 690 -6.49 -55.24 24.50
C ASP A 690 -5.30 -55.64 25.39
N GLU A 691 -4.24 -56.23 24.83
CA GLU A 691 -2.97 -56.47 25.53
C GLU A 691 -1.98 -55.32 25.24
N GLN A 692 -1.59 -54.57 26.27
CA GLN A 692 -0.64 -53.46 26.16
C GLN A 692 0.72 -53.96 25.62
N TRP A 693 0.97 -53.78 24.32
CA TRP A 693 2.25 -54.09 23.71
C TRP A 693 3.17 -52.86 23.77
N ASP A 694 4.21 -52.93 24.59
CA ASP A 694 5.13 -51.81 24.88
C ASP A 694 5.90 -51.28 23.65
N ALA A 695 5.92 -52.02 22.53
CA ALA A 695 6.55 -51.59 21.28
C ALA A 695 5.60 -50.81 20.35
N ASN A 696 4.33 -50.61 20.72
CA ASN A 696 3.34 -49.93 19.87
C ASN A 696 3.71 -48.45 19.57
N ASP A 697 4.48 -47.78 20.44
CA ASP A 697 4.99 -46.42 20.16
C ASP A 697 6.18 -46.40 19.18
N TYR A 698 6.68 -47.58 18.78
CA TYR A 698 7.81 -47.77 17.85
C TYR A 698 7.39 -48.38 16.52
N THR A 699 6.08 -48.53 16.30
CA THR A 699 5.55 -49.03 15.04
C THR A 699 5.11 -47.92 14.12
N TRP A 700 5.22 -48.19 12.83
CA TRP A 700 4.83 -47.31 11.75
C TRP A 700 3.62 -47.87 11.02
N SER A 701 2.91 -46.98 10.32
CA SER A 701 1.85 -47.38 9.39
C SER A 701 2.42 -48.30 8.32
N SER A 702 1.78 -49.44 8.08
CA SER A 702 2.19 -50.40 7.06
C SER A 702 2.13 -49.84 5.64
N SER A 703 1.27 -48.85 5.40
CA SER A 703 1.19 -48.11 4.13
C SER A 703 2.48 -47.41 3.74
N ASN A 704 3.30 -46.98 4.72
CA ASN A 704 4.57 -46.31 4.44
C ASN A 704 5.62 -47.29 3.88
N PHE A 705 5.38 -48.60 3.97
CA PHE A 705 6.31 -49.65 3.59
C PHE A 705 5.68 -50.67 2.61
N GLN A 706 4.55 -50.34 1.99
CA GLN A 706 3.81 -51.23 1.08
C GLN A 706 3.42 -52.58 1.71
N ALA A 707 3.26 -52.61 3.05
CA ALA A 707 3.00 -53.82 3.84
C ALA A 707 1.54 -53.91 4.34
N GLU A 708 0.63 -53.11 3.80
CA GLU A 708 -0.78 -53.08 4.18
C GLU A 708 -1.52 -54.40 3.89
N TYR A 709 -0.97 -55.23 3.00
CA TYR A 709 -1.52 -56.53 2.61
C TYR A 709 -1.05 -57.71 3.48
N GLU A 710 -0.19 -57.48 4.47
CA GLU A 710 0.28 -58.52 5.39
C GLU A 710 -0.82 -58.98 6.39
N ALA A 711 -1.91 -58.21 6.54
CA ALA A 711 -3.00 -58.52 7.47
C ALA A 711 -4.41 -58.36 6.83
N ASP A 712 -5.42 -58.95 7.47
CA ASP A 712 -6.80 -59.04 6.94
C ASP A 712 -7.53 -57.69 6.79
N SER A 713 -7.09 -56.63 7.48
CA SER A 713 -7.71 -55.31 7.43
C SER A 713 -6.66 -54.21 7.38
N ALA A 714 -6.91 -53.18 6.58
CA ALA A 714 -6.05 -52.00 6.55
C ALA A 714 -5.94 -51.42 7.97
N GLY A 715 -4.71 -51.35 8.50
CA GLY A 715 -4.42 -50.92 9.88
C GLY A 715 -4.40 -52.02 10.94
N SER A 716 -4.52 -53.31 10.56
CA SER A 716 -4.17 -54.44 11.45
C SER A 716 -2.76 -54.99 11.21
N SER A 717 -2.01 -54.44 10.25
CA SER A 717 -0.56 -54.59 10.15
C SER A 717 0.16 -53.31 10.58
N GLN A 718 1.28 -53.48 11.28
CA GLN A 718 2.17 -52.44 11.76
C GLN A 718 3.61 -52.80 11.38
N ILE A 719 4.49 -51.80 11.24
CA ILE A 719 5.89 -52.03 10.84
C ILE A 719 6.84 -51.61 11.94
N LEU A 720 7.76 -52.49 12.32
CA LEU A 720 8.93 -52.13 13.12
C LEU A 720 10.08 -51.75 12.18
N ALA A 721 10.36 -50.45 12.10
CA ALA A 721 11.47 -49.89 11.33
C ALA A 721 12.65 -49.57 12.24
N VAL A 722 13.65 -50.45 12.30
CA VAL A 722 14.84 -50.27 13.15
C VAL A 722 15.73 -49.12 12.65
N ASN A 723 16.82 -48.82 13.37
CA ASN A 723 17.68 -47.65 13.15
C ASN A 723 16.92 -46.33 13.37
N GLU A 724 16.96 -45.38 12.43
CA GLU A 724 16.36 -44.06 12.60
C GLU A 724 14.86 -44.15 12.92
N GLY A 725 14.15 -45.14 12.36
CA GLY A 725 12.72 -45.37 12.63
C GLY A 725 12.37 -45.64 14.09
N MET A 726 13.35 -46.04 14.91
CA MET A 726 13.18 -46.28 16.35
C MET A 726 14.12 -45.44 17.22
N MET A 727 15.16 -44.83 16.64
CA MET A 727 16.21 -44.12 17.38
C MET A 727 16.21 -42.61 17.15
N ALA A 728 15.70 -42.12 16.01
CA ALA A 728 15.62 -40.70 15.72
C ALA A 728 14.39 -40.07 16.40
N ASN A 729 14.53 -38.82 16.85
CA ASN A 729 13.44 -38.08 17.44
C ASN A 729 12.66 -37.31 16.36
N PHE A 730 11.48 -36.78 16.69
CA PHE A 730 10.74 -35.88 15.81
C PHE A 730 10.69 -34.48 16.42
N HIS A 731 11.13 -33.50 15.62
CA HIS A 731 10.94 -32.09 15.90
C HIS A 731 10.13 -31.47 14.75
N PRO A 732 8.86 -31.04 14.96
CA PRO A 732 7.99 -30.56 13.88
C PRO A 732 8.57 -29.45 13.00
N GLY A 733 9.41 -28.59 13.55
CA GLY A 733 10.08 -27.52 12.81
C GLY A 733 11.45 -27.87 12.21
N LEU A 734 12.00 -29.07 12.44
CA LEU A 734 13.39 -29.43 12.07
C LEU A 734 13.53 -30.79 11.39
N VAL A 735 12.44 -31.32 10.81
CA VAL A 735 12.50 -32.57 10.05
C VAL A 735 13.54 -32.42 8.95
N ASN A 736 14.54 -33.31 8.97
CA ASN A 736 15.71 -33.19 8.11
C ASN A 736 16.10 -34.53 7.46
N ALA A 737 15.37 -35.60 7.81
CA ALA A 737 15.43 -36.87 7.12
C ALA A 737 14.03 -37.47 6.97
N GLU A 738 13.84 -38.22 5.88
CA GLU A 738 12.61 -38.95 5.58
C GLU A 738 12.91 -40.41 5.27
N ILE A 739 11.87 -41.23 5.26
CA ILE A 739 12.02 -42.65 4.96
C ILE A 739 12.07 -42.89 3.45
N SER A 740 12.90 -43.82 3.00
CA SER A 740 12.90 -44.27 1.61
C SER A 740 11.74 -45.24 1.35
N ASP A 741 11.32 -45.35 0.09
CA ASP A 741 10.39 -46.40 -0.33
C ASP A 741 10.90 -47.77 0.13
N ALA A 742 10.01 -48.57 0.73
CA ALA A 742 10.28 -49.97 1.02
C ALA A 742 10.04 -50.81 -0.24
N ILE A 743 10.96 -51.73 -0.51
CA ILE A 743 10.86 -52.65 -1.64
C ILE A 743 10.52 -54.03 -1.09
N TYR A 744 9.39 -54.59 -1.53
CA TYR A 744 9.08 -56.00 -1.33
C TYR A 744 10.01 -56.84 -2.23
N ASP A 745 11.05 -57.42 -1.64
CA ASP A 745 12.11 -58.18 -2.32
C ASP A 745 12.32 -59.56 -1.65
N PRO A 746 11.52 -60.58 -2.01
CA PRO A 746 11.65 -61.93 -1.46
C PRO A 746 12.92 -62.61 -2.00
N ILE A 747 13.98 -62.62 -1.19
CA ILE A 747 15.31 -63.15 -1.56
C ILE A 747 15.30 -64.68 -1.77
N LEU A 748 14.31 -65.40 -1.22
CA LEU A 748 14.20 -66.87 -1.29
C LEU A 748 12.92 -67.34 -1.98
N ASP A 749 13.01 -68.44 -2.75
CA ASP A 749 11.83 -69.06 -3.38
C ASP A 749 11.16 -70.05 -2.43
N ARG A 750 9.97 -69.72 -1.93
CA ARG A 750 9.18 -70.58 -1.03
C ARG A 750 8.92 -72.01 -1.54
N ARG A 751 9.07 -72.27 -2.83
CA ARG A 751 8.92 -73.64 -3.40
C ARG A 751 10.16 -74.51 -3.21
N ARG A 752 11.32 -73.89 -2.99
CA ARG A 752 12.64 -74.54 -3.05
C ARG A 752 13.47 -74.33 -1.79
N ASP A 753 13.28 -73.19 -1.13
CA ASP A 753 14.09 -72.76 0.00
C ASP A 753 13.28 -72.86 1.30
N PRO A 754 13.57 -73.82 2.19
CA PRO A 754 12.88 -73.94 3.47
C PRO A 754 13.11 -72.75 4.42
N GLY A 755 14.09 -71.89 4.14
CA GLY A 755 14.29 -70.62 4.85
C GLY A 755 13.32 -69.50 4.45
N ALA A 756 12.52 -69.66 3.40
CA ALA A 756 11.54 -68.65 2.99
C ALA A 756 10.50 -68.41 4.11
N GLY A 757 10.26 -67.14 4.46
CA GLY A 757 9.39 -66.75 5.57
C GLY A 757 10.04 -66.79 6.96
N ALA A 758 11.34 -67.05 7.07
CA ALA A 758 12.09 -67.01 8.34
C ALA A 758 12.61 -65.61 8.70
N PHE A 759 12.66 -64.69 7.74
CA PHE A 759 13.08 -63.29 7.88
C PHE A 759 12.17 -62.42 6.99
N SER A 760 12.26 -61.10 7.14
CA SER A 760 11.39 -60.17 6.39
C SER A 760 11.72 -60.12 4.90
N ASP A 761 10.67 -60.13 4.07
CA ASP A 761 10.74 -59.88 2.63
C ASP A 761 10.74 -58.36 2.30
N TYR A 762 10.50 -57.50 3.30
CA TYR A 762 10.62 -56.04 3.15
C TYR A 762 12.06 -55.64 3.48
N ALA A 763 12.94 -55.85 2.51
CA ALA A 763 14.36 -55.56 2.61
C ALA A 763 14.67 -54.13 2.11
N ASP A 764 15.87 -53.66 2.46
CA ASP A 764 16.49 -52.47 1.91
C ASP A 764 15.76 -51.14 2.14
N VAL A 765 15.17 -50.96 3.32
CA VAL A 765 14.65 -49.66 3.76
C VAL A 765 15.78 -48.82 4.34
N SER A 766 15.74 -47.52 4.07
CA SER A 766 16.71 -46.56 4.57
C SER A 766 16.06 -45.21 4.89
N TYR A 767 16.83 -44.29 5.45
CA TYR A 767 16.42 -42.91 5.68
C TYR A 767 17.30 -41.99 4.86
N ARG A 768 16.66 -41.02 4.22
CA ARG A 768 17.24 -40.11 3.26
C ARG A 768 17.26 -38.69 3.82
N SER A 769 18.36 -37.97 3.64
CA SER A 769 18.46 -36.56 3.98
C SER A 769 17.57 -35.70 3.07
N LEU A 770 16.80 -34.78 3.68
CA LEU A 770 15.99 -33.80 2.96
C LEU A 770 16.83 -32.61 2.47
N HIS A 771 17.87 -32.27 3.23
CA HIS A 771 18.84 -31.22 2.94
C HIS A 771 20.20 -31.62 3.52
N GLU A 772 21.26 -30.86 3.23
CA GLU A 772 22.60 -31.14 3.77
C GLU A 772 22.57 -31.17 5.31
N LEU A 773 22.93 -32.31 5.89
CA LEU A 773 23.08 -32.48 7.33
C LEU A 773 24.54 -32.34 7.68
N LYS A 774 24.88 -31.33 8.46
CA LYS A 774 26.27 -31.10 8.86
C LYS A 774 26.68 -32.13 9.92
N ALA A 775 27.96 -32.51 9.89
CA ALA A 775 28.54 -33.30 10.98
C ALA A 775 28.22 -32.63 12.33
N GLY A 776 27.67 -33.43 13.24
CA GLY A 776 27.23 -33.03 14.57
C GLY A 776 25.75 -32.65 14.71
N GLU A 777 25.00 -32.52 13.60
CA GLU A 777 23.57 -32.23 13.64
C GLU A 777 22.77 -33.48 14.06
N GLU A 778 21.69 -33.26 14.82
CA GLU A 778 20.75 -34.33 15.19
C GLU A 778 19.82 -34.60 14.01
N VAL A 779 19.59 -35.89 13.74
CA VAL A 779 18.65 -36.36 12.73
C VAL A 779 17.25 -36.36 13.33
N PHE A 780 16.34 -35.66 12.67
CA PHE A 780 14.92 -35.62 13.00
C PHE A 780 14.08 -36.17 11.84
N ILE A 781 13.26 -37.16 12.13
CA ILE A 781 12.32 -37.77 11.18
C ILE A 781 10.88 -37.42 11.55
N SER A 782 9.98 -37.42 10.58
CA SER A 782 8.55 -37.26 10.83
C SER A 782 7.88 -38.61 11.01
N TYR A 783 7.31 -38.85 12.19
CA TYR A 783 6.31 -39.89 12.42
C TYR A 783 4.88 -39.33 12.49
N GLY A 784 4.70 -38.08 12.04
CA GLY A 784 3.41 -37.40 11.92
C GLY A 784 3.02 -36.55 13.13
N GLU A 785 2.57 -35.33 12.88
CA GLU A 785 2.23 -34.35 13.94
C GLU A 785 1.01 -34.75 14.79
N HIS A 786 0.13 -35.61 14.25
CA HIS A 786 -0.99 -36.20 14.99
C HIS A 786 -0.53 -36.88 16.29
N TRP A 787 0.69 -37.43 16.29
CA TRP A 787 1.31 -38.04 17.47
C TRP A 787 1.35 -37.08 18.67
N PHE A 788 1.64 -35.78 18.44
CA PHE A 788 1.64 -34.74 19.47
C PHE A 788 0.24 -34.18 19.78
N GLN A 789 -0.71 -34.31 18.86
CA GLN A 789 -2.07 -33.83 19.05
C GLN A 789 -2.87 -34.77 19.97
N GLU A 790 -2.67 -36.07 19.82
CA GLU A 790 -3.37 -37.11 20.59
C GLU A 790 -2.82 -37.30 22.01
N ARG A 791 -1.61 -36.78 22.30
CA ARG A 791 -0.89 -36.98 23.58
C ARG A 791 -0.88 -35.70 24.43
N SER A 792 -2.06 -35.33 24.94
CA SER A 792 -2.24 -34.10 25.73
C SER A 792 -1.35 -34.00 26.99
N TYR A 793 -0.88 -35.13 27.53
CA TYR A 793 0.02 -35.16 28.69
C TYR A 793 1.42 -34.58 28.42
N LEU A 794 1.83 -34.45 27.15
CA LEU A 794 3.08 -33.80 26.75
C LEU A 794 2.99 -32.26 26.79
N GLY A 795 1.81 -31.71 27.06
CA GLY A 795 1.55 -30.28 26.99
C GLY A 795 1.36 -29.77 25.56
N LYS A 796 1.43 -28.45 25.38
CA LYS A 796 1.19 -27.76 24.11
C LYS A 796 2.47 -27.72 23.26
N VAL A 797 2.88 -28.87 22.73
CA VAL A 797 4.09 -28.97 21.88
C VAL A 797 3.91 -28.18 20.57
N PRO A 798 4.80 -27.24 20.19
CA PRO A 798 4.68 -26.54 18.92
C PRO A 798 4.71 -27.48 17.72
N LEU A 799 3.88 -27.19 16.71
CA LEU A 799 3.86 -27.90 15.41
C LEU A 799 4.50 -27.03 14.32
N SER A 800 4.78 -27.59 13.14
CA SER A 800 5.42 -26.89 12.02
C SER A 800 4.75 -25.54 11.70
N ALA A 801 3.42 -25.51 11.60
CA ALA A 801 2.65 -24.29 11.35
C ALA A 801 2.86 -23.19 12.41
N HIS A 802 3.09 -23.58 13.66
CA HIS A 802 3.31 -22.63 14.78
C HIS A 802 4.72 -22.02 14.73
N TYR A 803 5.72 -22.76 14.25
CA TYR A 803 7.04 -22.19 13.97
C TYR A 803 7.00 -21.24 12.77
N ALA A 804 6.20 -21.53 11.74
CA ALA A 804 5.99 -20.64 10.61
C ALA A 804 5.29 -19.33 11.04
N GLU A 805 4.23 -19.41 11.84
CA GLU A 805 3.56 -18.24 12.42
C GLU A 805 4.53 -17.41 13.28
N ALA A 806 5.31 -18.06 14.15
CA ALA A 806 6.31 -17.38 14.96
C ALA A 806 7.40 -16.70 14.10
N ASN A 807 7.87 -17.34 13.02
CA ASN A 807 8.81 -16.73 12.08
C ASN A 807 8.24 -15.46 11.45
N GLY A 808 6.95 -15.45 11.08
CA GLY A 808 6.27 -14.25 10.58
C GLY A 808 6.28 -13.09 11.59
N VAL A 809 6.02 -13.38 12.86
CA VAL A 809 6.13 -12.38 13.95
C VAL A 809 7.55 -11.84 14.07
N ILE A 810 8.55 -12.72 14.00
CA ILE A 810 9.96 -12.31 14.10
C ILE A 810 10.40 -11.48 12.90
N ALA A 811 9.96 -11.83 11.69
CA ALA A 811 10.24 -11.06 10.49
C ALA A 811 9.70 -9.63 10.59
N SER A 812 8.47 -9.46 11.07
CA SER A 812 7.88 -8.14 11.32
C SER A 812 8.60 -7.34 12.40
N LEU A 813 9.08 -8.00 13.46
CA LEU A 813 9.85 -7.33 14.50
C LEU A 813 11.26 -6.98 14.05
N ALA A 814 11.86 -7.81 13.19
CA ALA A 814 13.17 -7.58 12.62
C ALA A 814 13.16 -6.42 11.62
N SER A 815 12.09 -6.25 10.84
CA SER A 815 11.99 -5.14 9.88
C SER A 815 11.96 -3.77 10.59
N LEU A 816 11.41 -3.71 11.81
CA LEU A 816 11.46 -2.54 12.69
C LEU A 816 12.86 -2.20 13.23
N GLN A 817 13.85 -3.10 13.11
CA GLN A 817 15.23 -2.89 13.59
C GLN A 817 16.17 -2.31 12.51
N SER A 818 15.68 -1.95 11.32
CA SER A 818 16.51 -1.49 10.20
C SER A 818 16.72 0.05 10.14
N THR A 819 18.00 0.42 10.22
CA THR A 819 18.71 1.62 9.69
C THR A 819 18.09 3.03 9.78
N ASP A 820 18.07 3.64 10.97
CA ASP A 820 18.47 5.04 11.30
C ASP A 820 18.05 5.35 12.76
N ASP A 821 18.36 6.56 13.29
CA ASP A 821 18.28 7.05 14.69
C ASP A 821 17.02 6.71 15.54
N ASP A 822 16.00 6.06 14.98
CA ASP A 822 14.72 5.70 15.60
C ASP A 822 14.57 4.20 15.93
N ALA A 823 15.65 3.41 15.89
CA ALA A 823 15.60 1.99 16.24
C ALA A 823 15.21 1.79 17.72
N LEU A 824 14.19 0.95 17.96
CA LEU A 824 13.74 0.61 19.31
C LEU A 824 14.91 0.04 20.13
N ASN A 825 15.13 0.57 21.32
CA ASN A 825 16.13 0.01 22.22
C ASN A 825 15.65 -1.33 22.81
N ASP A 826 16.58 -2.09 23.41
CA ASP A 826 16.28 -3.44 23.93
C ASP A 826 15.10 -3.47 24.92
N ARG A 827 14.90 -2.38 25.68
CA ARG A 827 13.80 -2.26 26.64
C ARG A 827 12.46 -2.08 25.93
N GLU A 828 12.40 -1.18 24.95
CA GLU A 828 11.19 -0.92 24.16
C GLU A 828 10.81 -2.14 23.32
N MET A 829 11.78 -2.79 22.69
CA MET A 829 11.59 -4.04 21.97
C MET A 829 11.08 -5.15 22.90
N GLY A 830 11.62 -5.24 24.13
CA GLY A 830 11.13 -6.16 25.16
C GLY A 830 9.67 -5.91 25.55
N GLN A 831 9.27 -4.64 25.70
CA GLN A 831 7.88 -4.29 26.00
C GLN A 831 6.93 -4.63 24.85
N LEU A 832 7.34 -4.35 23.61
CA LEU A 832 6.57 -4.69 22.41
C LEU A 832 6.39 -6.20 22.26
N LEU A 833 7.45 -6.98 22.51
CA LEU A 833 7.41 -8.44 22.51
C LEU A 833 6.38 -8.99 23.49
N GLU A 834 6.31 -8.46 24.72
CA GLU A 834 5.31 -8.89 25.71
C GLU A 834 3.88 -8.58 25.24
N ILE A 835 3.65 -7.40 24.67
CA ILE A 835 2.34 -7.03 24.10
C ILE A 835 1.95 -7.99 22.98
N ILE A 836 2.87 -8.34 22.09
CA ILE A 836 2.59 -9.25 20.97
C ILE A 836 2.27 -10.66 21.48
N LYS A 837 3.03 -11.17 22.45
CA LYS A 837 2.80 -12.51 23.01
C LYS A 837 1.44 -12.63 23.70
N ASP A 838 1.07 -11.63 24.48
CA ASP A 838 -0.14 -11.68 25.32
C ASP A 838 -1.39 -11.17 24.60
N GLY A 839 -1.24 -10.19 23.72
CA GLY A 839 -2.34 -9.46 23.09
C GLY A 839 -2.61 -9.81 21.62
N VAL A 840 -1.60 -10.24 20.87
CA VAL A 840 -1.70 -10.41 19.40
C VAL A 840 -1.67 -11.88 18.99
N VAL A 841 -0.71 -12.65 19.51
CA VAL A 841 -0.61 -14.08 19.20
C VAL A 841 -1.65 -14.83 20.03
N HIS A 842 -2.69 -15.34 19.38
CA HIS A 842 -3.78 -16.05 20.07
C HIS A 842 -3.54 -17.55 20.23
N ASN A 843 -2.70 -18.14 19.37
CA ASN A 843 -2.42 -19.57 19.42
C ASN A 843 -1.45 -19.92 20.56
N GLU A 844 -1.89 -20.78 21.48
CA GLU A 844 -1.10 -21.21 22.64
C GLU A 844 0.23 -21.89 22.25
N ARG A 845 0.25 -22.68 21.17
CA ARG A 845 1.46 -23.38 20.70
C ARG A 845 2.47 -22.40 20.09
N THR A 846 2.00 -21.35 19.42
CA THR A 846 2.86 -20.27 18.90
C THR A 846 3.44 -19.42 20.03
N ARG A 847 2.66 -19.15 21.09
CA ARG A 847 3.18 -18.51 22.31
C ARG A 847 4.29 -19.33 22.97
N VAL A 848 4.20 -20.67 22.95
CA VAL A 848 5.27 -21.53 23.47
C VAL A 848 6.58 -21.32 22.69
N VAL A 849 6.52 -21.17 21.35
CA VAL A 849 7.71 -20.86 20.53
C VAL A 849 8.32 -19.52 20.95
N LEU A 850 7.48 -18.48 21.10
CA LEU A 850 7.93 -17.12 21.42
C LEU A 850 8.30 -16.91 22.90
N SER A 851 7.92 -17.83 23.79
CA SER A 851 8.07 -17.69 25.25
C SER A 851 9.52 -17.52 25.72
N ASN A 852 10.47 -18.04 24.95
CA ASN A 852 11.90 -17.98 25.28
C ASN A 852 12.57 -16.66 24.83
N LEU A 853 11.87 -15.81 24.08
CA LEU A 853 12.41 -14.57 23.53
C LEU A 853 12.23 -13.44 24.53
N LYS A 854 13.31 -12.75 24.90
CA LYS A 854 13.27 -11.69 25.93
C LYS A 854 13.90 -10.39 25.46
N THR A 855 14.76 -10.45 24.45
CA THR A 855 15.61 -9.33 24.04
C THR A 855 15.69 -9.23 22.52
N ALA A 856 16.11 -8.07 22.01
CA ALA A 856 16.46 -7.92 20.60
C ALA A 856 17.61 -8.86 20.19
N GLY A 857 18.49 -9.21 21.13
CA GLY A 857 19.54 -10.22 20.92
C GLY A 857 18.99 -11.59 20.53
N ASP A 858 17.84 -11.99 21.08
CA ASP A 858 17.19 -13.26 20.75
C ASP A 858 16.64 -13.25 19.33
N ILE A 859 16.06 -12.12 18.90
CA ILE A 859 15.61 -11.89 17.52
C ILE A 859 16.80 -11.98 16.55
N ARG A 860 17.92 -11.31 16.86
CA ARG A 860 19.15 -11.38 16.04
C ARG A 860 19.71 -12.80 15.96
N ASN A 861 19.68 -13.55 17.05
CA ASN A 861 20.10 -14.96 17.04
C ASN A 861 19.17 -15.82 16.18
N ILE A 862 17.85 -15.61 16.22
CA ILE A 862 16.90 -16.30 15.33
C ILE A 862 17.18 -15.97 13.86
N LEU A 863 17.42 -14.70 13.53
CA LEU A 863 17.79 -14.27 12.17
C LEU A 863 19.08 -14.95 11.72
N PHE A 864 20.11 -14.97 12.58
CA PHE A 864 21.37 -15.66 12.29
C PHE A 864 21.20 -17.18 12.11
N LYS A 865 20.30 -17.79 12.87
CA LYS A 865 19.99 -19.22 12.80
C LYS A 865 18.97 -19.57 11.70
N ASN A 866 18.45 -18.58 10.99
CA ASN A 866 17.50 -18.70 9.90
C ASN A 866 16.13 -19.27 10.30
N GLY A 867 15.71 -19.11 11.56
CA GLY A 867 14.37 -19.54 11.98
C GLY A 867 14.24 -19.83 13.47
N THR A 868 13.00 -19.76 13.97
CA THR A 868 12.66 -19.99 15.38
C THR A 868 12.88 -21.43 15.79
N ALA A 869 12.72 -22.40 14.89
CA ALA A 869 12.96 -23.81 15.17
C ALA A 869 14.47 -24.09 15.29
N GLU A 870 15.26 -23.58 14.36
CA GLU A 870 16.70 -23.73 14.23
C GLU A 870 17.42 -23.13 15.44
N ALA A 871 16.89 -22.02 15.98
CA ALA A 871 17.39 -21.40 17.20
C ALA A 871 17.23 -22.28 18.46
N THR A 872 16.43 -23.35 18.43
CA THR A 872 16.24 -24.25 19.59
C THR A 872 17.25 -25.40 19.66
N THR A 873 18.09 -25.58 18.64
CA THR A 873 19.04 -26.70 18.57
C THR A 873 20.49 -26.24 18.43
N GLU A 874 21.41 -27.08 18.91
CA GLU A 874 22.85 -26.85 18.85
C GLU A 874 23.53 -27.99 18.07
N ASN A 875 24.52 -27.64 17.27
CA ASN A 875 25.39 -28.61 16.62
C ASN A 875 26.42 -29.15 17.64
N ARG A 876 26.61 -30.48 17.70
CA ARG A 876 27.57 -31.12 18.62
C ARG A 876 28.93 -31.29 17.94
N SER A 877 30.02 -30.94 18.61
CA SER A 877 31.36 -31.16 18.04
C SER A 877 31.69 -32.65 17.92
N ASP A 878 32.59 -32.98 16.99
CA ASP A 878 33.11 -34.34 16.79
C ASP A 878 33.77 -34.90 18.07
N GLU A 879 34.55 -34.08 18.79
CA GLU A 879 35.14 -34.48 20.08
C GLU A 879 34.07 -34.83 21.13
N TRP A 880 32.98 -34.07 21.14
CA TRP A 880 31.87 -34.33 22.07
C TRP A 880 31.18 -35.65 21.72
N LEU A 881 30.90 -35.90 20.45
CA LEU A 881 30.27 -37.14 19.99
C LEU A 881 31.17 -38.36 20.21
N LYS A 882 32.48 -38.24 19.99
CA LYS A 882 33.44 -39.33 20.29
C LYS A 882 33.48 -39.68 21.79
N THR A 883 33.27 -38.70 22.66
CA THR A 883 33.34 -38.89 24.11
C THR A 883 32.01 -39.32 24.72
N ASN A 884 30.89 -38.83 24.19
CA ASN A 884 29.55 -38.98 24.80
C ASN A 884 28.59 -39.82 23.97
N GLY A 885 28.90 -40.05 22.69
CA GLY A 885 28.09 -40.81 21.76
C GLY A 885 28.58 -42.25 21.61
N TYR A 886 27.71 -43.08 21.04
CA TYR A 886 28.00 -44.46 20.69
C TYR A 886 27.92 -44.64 19.19
N CYS A 887 28.93 -45.25 18.59
CA CYS A 887 28.93 -45.50 17.16
C CYS A 887 27.97 -46.64 16.78
N THR A 888 27.05 -46.38 15.85
CA THR A 888 26.14 -47.41 15.30
C THR A 888 26.56 -47.90 13.91
N ASP A 889 27.47 -47.18 13.24
CA ASP A 889 27.81 -47.41 11.83
C ASP A 889 29.07 -48.28 11.59
N HIS A 890 29.39 -49.19 12.52
CA HIS A 890 30.52 -50.11 12.33
C HIS A 890 30.19 -51.26 11.37
N ILE A 891 28.90 -51.57 11.21
CA ILE A 891 28.40 -52.65 10.36
C ILE A 891 27.40 -52.13 9.33
N TYR A 892 27.20 -52.90 8.27
CA TYR A 892 26.16 -52.67 7.26
C TYR A 892 25.55 -54.00 6.82
N SER A 893 24.36 -53.96 6.24
CA SER A 893 23.63 -55.16 5.79
C SER A 893 23.88 -55.42 4.30
N LYS A 894 23.96 -56.69 3.91
CA LYS A 894 23.83 -57.18 2.53
C LYS A 894 23.44 -58.66 2.54
N ALA A 895 23.26 -59.29 1.38
CA ALA A 895 23.00 -60.72 1.28
C ALA A 895 24.00 -61.56 2.10
N SER A 896 23.47 -62.46 2.93
CA SER A 896 24.25 -63.30 3.84
C SER A 896 25.11 -64.29 3.07
N THR A 897 26.32 -64.56 3.56
CA THR A 897 27.16 -65.66 3.05
C THR A 897 26.67 -67.03 3.52
N ILE A 898 25.73 -67.08 4.47
CA ILE A 898 25.09 -68.30 4.94
C ILE A 898 23.88 -68.58 4.03
N LYS A 899 23.85 -69.75 3.41
CA LYS A 899 22.77 -70.16 2.50
C LYS A 899 21.43 -70.10 3.24
N GLN A 900 20.42 -69.48 2.62
CA GLN A 900 19.06 -69.31 3.15
C GLN A 900 18.94 -68.48 4.45
N ALA A 901 19.93 -67.66 4.78
CA ALA A 901 19.89 -66.76 5.94
C ALA A 901 19.49 -65.30 5.59
N GLY A 902 18.99 -65.05 4.39
CA GLY A 902 18.56 -63.71 3.97
C GLY A 902 19.70 -62.70 3.95
N ARG A 903 19.56 -61.62 4.74
CA ARG A 903 20.59 -60.57 4.91
C ARG A 903 21.50 -60.88 6.11
N GLY A 904 22.71 -60.33 6.10
CA GLY A 904 23.70 -60.49 7.17
C GLY A 904 24.47 -59.20 7.43
N ALA A 905 25.02 -59.08 8.65
CA ALA A 905 25.88 -57.97 9.05
C ALA A 905 27.31 -58.14 8.52
N PHE A 906 27.86 -57.08 7.95
CA PHE A 906 29.24 -57.01 7.46
C PHE A 906 29.95 -55.80 8.05
N ALA A 907 31.23 -55.96 8.38
CA ALA A 907 32.03 -54.86 8.91
C ALA A 907 32.24 -53.79 7.82
N ARG A 908 31.89 -52.54 8.11
CA ARG A 908 32.13 -51.39 7.24
C ARG A 908 33.59 -50.94 7.27
N ARG A 909 34.24 -51.16 8.41
CA ARG A 909 35.61 -50.76 8.73
C ARG A 909 36.31 -51.85 9.54
N LEU A 910 37.62 -51.75 9.73
CA LEU A 910 38.35 -52.68 10.59
C LEU A 910 37.86 -52.55 12.04
N ILE A 911 37.40 -53.64 12.64
CA ILE A 911 37.00 -53.71 14.05
C ILE A 911 38.04 -54.60 14.77
N PRO A 912 38.87 -54.03 15.66
CA PRO A 912 39.85 -54.82 16.42
C PRO A 912 39.17 -55.87 17.30
N LYS A 913 39.83 -57.01 17.50
CA LYS A 913 39.31 -58.08 18.37
C LYS A 913 39.09 -57.55 19.78
N GLY A 914 37.88 -57.71 20.30
CA GLY A 914 37.52 -57.29 21.66
C GLY A 914 36.98 -55.86 21.76
N GLU A 915 36.92 -55.13 20.65
CA GLU A 915 36.20 -53.86 20.54
C GLU A 915 34.70 -54.07 20.34
N THR A 916 33.91 -53.08 20.73
CA THR A 916 32.46 -53.13 20.49
C THR A 916 32.15 -52.96 19.00
N ILE A 917 31.53 -53.98 18.40
CA ILE A 917 31.01 -53.98 17.04
C ILE A 917 29.84 -53.00 16.94
N ILE A 918 28.77 -53.22 17.69
CA ILE A 918 27.63 -52.30 17.72
C ILE A 918 26.98 -52.38 19.08
N PRO A 919 26.64 -51.25 19.71
CA PRO A 919 25.73 -51.24 20.82
C PRO A 919 24.29 -51.26 20.33
N ALA A 920 23.51 -52.22 20.81
CA ALA A 920 22.10 -52.35 20.49
C ALA A 920 21.26 -51.95 21.70
N PRO A 921 20.52 -50.83 21.63
CA PRO A 921 19.38 -50.61 22.52
C PRO A 921 18.35 -51.72 22.29
N LEU A 922 17.70 -52.17 23.36
CA LEU A 922 16.77 -53.29 23.33
C LEU A 922 15.37 -52.84 23.75
N LEU A 923 14.37 -53.19 22.93
CA LEU A 923 12.98 -53.25 23.38
C LEU A 923 12.76 -54.54 24.16
N CYS A 924 12.09 -54.42 25.30
CA CYS A 924 11.77 -55.55 26.16
C CYS A 924 10.32 -55.96 25.95
N THR A 925 10.05 -57.25 25.76
CA THR A 925 8.69 -57.79 25.68
C THR A 925 8.54 -58.94 26.68
N TRP A 926 7.36 -59.04 27.29
CA TRP A 926 7.06 -60.01 28.34
C TRP A 926 6.13 -61.11 27.84
N GLY A 927 6.62 -62.35 27.84
CA GLY A 927 5.83 -63.53 27.49
C GLY A 927 5.91 -63.87 26.00
N ARG A 928 6.02 -65.17 25.70
CA ARG A 928 6.05 -65.68 24.31
C ARG A 928 4.68 -65.67 23.64
N HIS A 929 3.61 -65.51 24.40
CA HIS A 929 2.24 -65.48 23.90
C HIS A 929 1.93 -64.19 23.13
N MET A 930 2.64 -63.09 23.45
CA MET A 930 2.54 -61.82 22.71
C MET A 930 2.83 -61.95 21.20
N PHE A 931 3.55 -63.00 20.81
CA PHE A 931 3.88 -63.28 19.41
C PHE A 931 2.99 -64.38 18.81
N ASP A 932 1.91 -64.80 19.45
CA ASP A 932 0.93 -65.68 18.84
C ASP A 932 0.05 -64.91 17.84
N VAL A 933 -0.21 -65.51 16.67
CA VAL A 933 -1.14 -64.97 15.68
C VAL A 933 -2.52 -65.61 15.92
N PRO A 934 -3.59 -64.83 16.18
CA PRO A 934 -4.91 -65.39 16.39
C PRO A 934 -5.42 -66.17 15.18
N GLN A 935 -5.92 -67.40 15.38
CA GLN A 935 -6.58 -68.16 14.31
C GLN A 935 -8.01 -67.63 14.08
N LYS A 936 -8.20 -66.83 13.02
CA LYS A 936 -9.52 -66.42 12.54
C LYS A 936 -10.04 -67.45 11.52
N SER A 937 -11.34 -67.75 11.55
CA SER A 937 -12.00 -68.82 10.79
C SER A 937 -11.93 -68.70 9.26
N GLN A 938 -11.51 -67.55 8.72
CA GLN A 938 -11.39 -67.28 7.29
C GLN A 938 -9.96 -67.40 6.74
N ARG A 939 -8.96 -67.70 7.58
CA ARG A 939 -7.56 -67.79 7.16
C ARG A 939 -7.18 -69.20 6.74
N GLY A 940 -6.36 -69.33 5.70
CA GLY A 940 -5.70 -70.58 5.32
C GLY A 940 -4.70 -71.07 6.40
N ASN A 941 -3.87 -72.06 6.07
CA ASN A 941 -2.80 -72.52 6.98
C ASN A 941 -1.72 -71.44 7.17
N ILE A 942 -1.89 -70.58 8.17
CA ILE A 942 -0.93 -69.55 8.58
C ILE A 942 0.00 -70.06 9.69
N ASN A 943 1.21 -69.48 9.78
CA ASN A 943 2.09 -69.71 10.92
C ASN A 943 1.43 -69.16 12.20
N ARG A 944 1.55 -69.91 13.31
CA ARG A 944 0.95 -69.52 14.60
C ARG A 944 1.76 -68.47 15.34
N LYS A 945 2.99 -68.15 14.89
CA LYS A 945 3.87 -67.15 15.51
C LYS A 945 4.16 -66.00 14.55
N GLN A 946 4.28 -64.79 15.09
CA GLN A 946 4.76 -63.58 14.40
C GLN A 946 6.18 -63.80 13.86
N LEU A 947 6.48 -63.23 12.69
CA LEU A 947 7.84 -63.19 12.14
C LEU A 947 8.84 -62.54 13.11
N LEU A 948 8.39 -61.49 13.81
CA LEU A 948 9.15 -60.77 14.82
C LEU A 948 9.75 -61.67 15.91
N TYR A 949 9.16 -62.84 16.18
CA TYR A 949 9.68 -63.80 17.14
C TYR A 949 11.10 -64.29 16.79
N ASN A 950 11.42 -64.41 15.50
CA ASN A 950 12.73 -64.86 15.02
C ASN A 950 13.85 -63.84 15.29
N TYR A 951 13.51 -62.59 15.58
CA TYR A 951 14.45 -61.51 15.87
C TYR A 951 14.65 -61.26 17.36
N GLN A 952 14.01 -62.06 18.23
CA GLN A 952 14.09 -61.89 19.68
C GLN A 952 15.30 -62.61 20.28
N LEU A 953 16.04 -61.92 21.14
CA LEU A 953 17.05 -62.50 22.01
C LEU A 953 16.38 -62.92 23.33
N THR A 954 16.52 -64.19 23.72
CA THR A 954 15.95 -64.69 24.99
C THR A 954 16.71 -65.90 25.51
N HIS A 955 16.62 -66.14 26.83
CA HIS A 955 17.06 -67.39 27.44
C HIS A 955 15.93 -68.44 27.37
N PRO A 956 16.21 -69.73 27.12
CA PRO A 956 15.17 -70.76 26.98
C PRO A 956 14.21 -70.86 28.18
N GLU A 957 14.69 -70.56 29.38
CA GLU A 957 13.92 -70.59 30.64
C GLU A 957 13.34 -69.23 31.05
N SER A 958 13.58 -68.17 30.26
CA SER A 958 13.08 -66.83 30.57
C SER A 958 11.79 -66.52 29.80
N SER A 959 10.89 -65.78 30.43
CA SER A 959 9.73 -65.17 29.77
C SER A 959 10.05 -63.80 29.14
N VAL A 960 11.29 -63.32 29.24
CA VAL A 960 11.70 -61.99 28.76
C VAL A 960 12.36 -62.10 27.40
N LEU A 961 11.88 -61.31 26.45
CA LEU A 961 12.40 -61.25 25.10
C LEU A 961 12.95 -59.86 24.82
N PHE A 962 14.08 -59.79 24.13
CA PHE A 962 14.75 -58.54 23.80
C PHE A 962 14.89 -58.38 22.29
N PHE A 963 14.41 -57.27 21.78
CA PHE A 963 14.49 -56.92 20.36
C PHE A 963 15.50 -55.77 20.15
N PRO A 964 16.58 -55.98 19.39
CA PRO A 964 17.51 -54.91 19.02
C PRO A 964 16.83 -53.83 18.15
N THR A 965 16.98 -52.56 18.51
CA THR A 965 16.36 -51.42 17.78
C THR A 965 17.21 -50.91 16.62
N ASN A 966 18.30 -51.58 16.26
CA ASN A 966 19.21 -51.15 15.20
C ASN A 966 19.74 -52.34 14.36
N THR A 967 20.70 -52.09 13.47
CA THR A 967 21.27 -53.04 12.50
C THR A 967 21.80 -54.34 13.13
N ALA A 968 21.96 -54.42 14.45
CA ALA A 968 22.30 -55.65 15.17
C ALA A 968 21.36 -56.83 14.85
N ILE A 969 20.12 -56.56 14.43
CA ILE A 969 19.16 -57.61 13.99
C ILE A 969 19.67 -58.44 12.79
N THR A 970 20.67 -57.95 12.07
CA THR A 970 21.26 -58.64 10.90
C THR A 970 22.46 -59.51 11.25
N ILE A 971 22.87 -59.57 12.53
CA ILE A 971 23.99 -60.41 12.95
C ILE A 971 23.53 -61.87 13.00
N ASN A 972 23.95 -62.64 12.01
CA ASN A 972 23.60 -64.06 11.88
C ASN A 972 24.40 -64.94 12.86
N HIS A 973 23.80 -66.06 13.27
CA HIS A 973 24.48 -67.11 14.02
C HIS A 973 25.10 -68.14 13.06
N SER A 974 26.23 -68.74 13.45
CA SER A 974 26.88 -69.83 12.71
C SER A 974 27.38 -70.92 13.66
N ARG A 975 27.18 -72.19 13.30
CA ARG A 975 27.71 -73.34 14.06
C ARG A 975 29.19 -73.62 13.77
N GLU A 976 29.71 -73.15 12.64
CA GLU A 976 31.04 -73.50 12.14
C GLU A 976 32.12 -72.52 12.61
N ARG A 977 31.77 -71.23 12.75
CA ARG A 977 32.69 -70.17 13.16
C ARG A 977 31.94 -69.01 13.79
N GLU A 978 32.26 -68.68 15.03
CA GLU A 978 31.85 -67.43 15.68
C GLU A 978 32.93 -66.36 15.50
N ASN A 979 32.52 -65.16 15.09
CA ASN A 979 33.39 -63.98 14.96
C ASN A 979 32.80 -62.74 15.64
N ALA A 980 31.66 -62.88 16.31
CA ALA A 980 31.03 -61.87 17.14
C ALA A 980 30.47 -62.54 18.40
N ARG A 981 30.47 -61.85 19.54
CA ARG A 981 29.82 -62.34 20.78
C ARG A 981 28.98 -61.27 21.44
N LEU A 982 27.91 -61.69 22.11
CA LEU A 982 27.00 -60.82 22.84
C LEU A 982 27.49 -60.58 24.28
N ARG A 983 27.51 -59.33 24.74
CA ARG A 983 27.72 -58.98 26.17
C ARG A 983 26.78 -57.86 26.60
N TRP A 984 26.34 -57.88 27.86
CA TRP A 984 25.68 -56.71 28.44
C TRP A 984 26.63 -55.50 28.49
N SER A 985 26.09 -54.30 28.26
CA SER A 985 26.86 -53.07 28.42
C SER A 985 27.26 -52.88 29.88
N ASN A 986 28.56 -52.65 30.08
CA ASN A 986 29.16 -52.32 31.38
C ASN A 986 29.43 -50.82 31.53
N THR A 987 29.10 -50.02 30.52
CA THR A 987 29.27 -48.55 30.53
C THR A 987 27.93 -47.82 30.69
N ASP A 988 26.82 -48.45 30.30
CA ASP A 988 25.49 -47.86 30.43
C ASP A 988 24.91 -48.04 31.84
N ARG A 989 24.75 -46.92 32.55
CA ARG A 989 24.27 -46.91 33.95
C ARG A 989 22.88 -47.54 34.11
N LYS A 990 21.98 -47.36 33.14
CA LYS A 990 20.63 -47.93 33.19
C LYS A 990 20.70 -49.46 33.08
N SER A 991 21.45 -49.96 32.11
CA SER A 991 21.67 -51.39 31.91
C SER A 991 22.25 -52.04 33.18
N MET A 992 23.28 -51.45 33.77
CA MET A 992 23.86 -51.94 35.03
C MET A 992 22.86 -51.93 36.18
N TYR A 993 22.03 -50.89 36.29
CA TYR A 993 21.01 -50.79 37.32
C TYR A 993 19.94 -51.88 37.19
N TYR A 994 19.46 -52.15 35.97
CA TYR A 994 18.38 -53.12 35.74
C TYR A 994 18.87 -54.58 35.82
N LEU A 995 20.12 -54.86 35.44
CA LEU A 995 20.71 -56.20 35.56
C LEU A 995 20.84 -56.68 37.02
N GLN A 996 20.82 -55.76 37.98
CA GLN A 996 20.86 -56.07 39.41
C GLN A 996 19.46 -56.28 40.02
N ARG A 997 18.38 -56.16 39.24
CA ARG A 997 16.99 -56.23 39.74
C ARG A 997 16.35 -57.59 39.49
N PRO A 998 15.50 -58.10 40.41
CA PRO A 998 14.64 -59.24 40.14
C PRO A 998 13.66 -58.97 39.00
N ILE A 999 13.31 -60.00 38.22
CA ILE A 999 12.32 -59.92 37.12
C ILE A 999 10.97 -59.31 37.57
N ALA A 1000 10.53 -59.58 38.80
CA ALA A 1000 9.29 -59.03 39.34
C ALA A 1000 9.30 -57.51 39.50
N ASP A 1001 10.47 -56.91 39.76
CA ASP A 1001 10.62 -55.46 39.87
C ASP A 1001 10.64 -54.80 38.49
N LEU A 1002 11.22 -55.48 37.49
CA LEU A 1002 11.21 -55.02 36.11
C LEU A 1002 9.77 -54.93 35.55
N ARG A 1003 8.88 -55.87 35.90
CA ARG A 1003 7.45 -55.80 35.53
C ARG A 1003 6.71 -54.62 36.18
N LYS A 1004 7.03 -54.28 37.44
CA LYS A 1004 6.39 -53.17 38.17
C LYS A 1004 6.78 -51.78 37.67
N VAL A 1005 7.98 -51.65 37.08
CA VAL A 1005 8.43 -50.40 36.43
C VAL A 1005 7.57 -50.09 35.19
N CYS A 1006 7.00 -51.13 34.59
CA CYS A 1006 6.15 -51.02 33.41
C CYS A 1006 4.67 -50.75 33.73
N SER A 1007 4.15 -51.24 34.86
CA SER A 1007 2.72 -51.21 35.19
C SER A 1007 2.21 -49.95 35.90
N ARG A 1008 3.05 -48.92 36.14
CA ARG A 1008 2.71 -47.80 37.05
C ARG A 1008 2.21 -46.53 36.39
N THR A 1009 2.18 -46.45 35.07
CA THR A 1009 1.71 -45.27 34.34
C THR A 1009 1.11 -45.68 33.00
N PRO A 1010 -0.20 -45.48 32.76
CA PRO A 1010 -0.79 -45.67 31.43
C PRO A 1010 -0.03 -44.79 30.42
N GLY A 1011 0.58 -45.38 29.40
CA GLY A 1011 1.39 -44.66 28.39
C GLY A 1011 2.85 -44.39 28.78
N HIS A 1012 3.33 -44.86 29.93
CA HIS A 1012 4.75 -44.87 30.27
C HIS A 1012 5.14 -46.23 30.86
N CYS A 1013 5.25 -47.27 30.03
CA CYS A 1013 6.34 -48.20 30.22
C CYS A 1013 7.61 -47.43 29.87
N SER A 1014 8.28 -46.91 30.89
CA SER A 1014 9.64 -46.40 30.69
C SER A 1014 10.42 -47.57 30.09
N LEU A 1015 10.91 -47.43 28.85
CA LEU A 1015 11.82 -48.40 28.26
C LEU A 1015 12.82 -48.79 29.34
N VAL A 1016 12.83 -50.08 29.66
CA VAL A 1016 14.01 -50.66 30.25
C VAL A 1016 15.01 -50.75 29.10
N TYR A 1017 15.65 -49.61 28.78
CA TYR A 1017 16.73 -49.52 27.81
C TYR A 1017 17.86 -50.38 28.35
N PHE A 1018 17.88 -51.64 27.92
CA PHE A 1018 19.07 -52.45 28.04
C PHE A 1018 19.92 -52.18 26.81
N MET A 1019 21.22 -52.04 27.04
CA MET A 1019 22.21 -51.90 25.99
C MET A 1019 23.05 -53.15 25.99
N ILE A 1020 23.11 -53.82 24.85
CA ILE A 1020 23.94 -55.00 24.65
C ILE A 1020 24.97 -54.69 23.59
N CYS A 1021 26.23 -55.02 23.86
CA CYS A 1021 27.34 -54.80 22.94
C CYS A 1021 27.66 -56.11 22.25
N PHE A 1022 27.75 -56.08 20.93
CA PHE A 1022 28.40 -57.13 20.17
C PHE A 1022 29.92 -56.85 20.17
N LEU A 1023 30.74 -57.88 20.36
CA LEU A 1023 32.21 -57.82 20.48
C LEU A 1023 32.91 -58.64 19.41
#